data_AF-A0A1G3PC74-F1
#
_entry.id   AF-A0A1G3PC74-F1
#
_cell.length_a   1.000
_cell.length_b   1.000
_cell.length_c   1.000
_cell.angle_alpha   90.00
_cell.angle_beta   90.00
_cell.angle_gamma   90.00
#
_symmetry.space_group_name_H-M   'P 1'
#
loop_
_entity.id
_entity.type
_entity.pdbx_description
1 polymer ?
#
loop_
_entity_poly.entity_id
_entity_poly.type
_entity_poly.pdbx_seq_one_letter_code
_entity_poly.pdbx_strand_id
1 'polypeptide(L)'
;MKSTRIEVKNRPEFPEDSSILKTIKEDAHIIIDAVETVKAYNLQGDFKENEINLIRNDLLSDLVYQENKNGWSYYQELDYNFGVEVAYKNGVTDNVGRTTAQGISYILNKEINFNSVRASTMYFFKGKVTEAEIKKIAEKVLCNTLIEDYYIFNKDSFKPVEYFKTAQAPEITEYYKGIDLNVTDEQLMKISEDGVLSFSLEEMKIIREYYLSPIVSEARKNLGLPASPTDIELELFAQTWSEHCKHKIFAADIEYKNGSETKQIHSLFKTYIKDSADKLRKNRKDLLSLFKDNAGVVQFNDEYAYCVKAETHNSPSALDPYGGAMTGIVGVNRDILGTGMGAYPIYNTDVFCFGSPFTEDENVPEGLMHPRRIFRGVHRGVKDGGNESGIPTVNGSITFDESFLGKPLVFCGTGGILPLKSNGRDAYEKYVNPGDLIVMCGGLIGKDGIHGATFSSAHLTEASPTSAVQIGDPITQKKMIDFTLEARDLGLYSGLTDNGAGGLGSSVGEMAQFTDGATLYLDKCPLKYPGLKPWEILISEAQERMTIAVPKESIDQFLALAKRRSVDCAVIGEFTDNGTIQCYYKDAIVCYLDLDMLHEGNPKLQLKAEWKETVEVKVSSKETDFNLMLKKLLGRPNVASKESWVRIYDHEVQARTVNKPFTGKDNDGPSDGAVLKIFPHSNEGLAVTHGIVPRYSKFDTFQMAANAIDEAVRQAIILGADPDALVGLDNFCWPDPVESANTPDGKYKMAQLVRACEAVHDITIAYNCPCISGKDSMKNDYRKGSKKISVLPTLLFTATGIVRDITKTVSFYFKKPEQLIYVIGDTRAELGASEYFEMLNIKEGAVPKVLNPEETFLVYKKIAKLIEKRLLVSAHDLSDGGLSVALSEAAFSGNTGAEISLDAISSHLSVEEKLFSETPSRILVTVDKAKNEEFLQVIGEKNVFFLGKTTAHDMLVVKSGSKTVINEKLSELKSIWKNSLTF
;
A
#
# COMPACT_ATOMS: atom_id res chain seq x y z
N MET A 1 -14.53 12.18 40.00
CA MET A 1 -13.60 13.08 39.30
C MET A 1 -14.39 14.15 38.59
N LYS A 2 -13.92 15.40 38.61
CA LYS A 2 -14.54 16.49 37.86
C LYS A 2 -14.31 16.30 36.36
N SER A 3 -15.30 16.65 35.53
CA SER A 3 -15.17 16.66 34.07
C SER A 3 -15.04 18.11 33.60
N THR A 4 -14.08 18.39 32.73
CA THR A 4 -13.83 19.69 32.11
C THR A 4 -13.86 19.52 30.59
N ARG A 5 -14.59 20.38 29.88
CA ARG A 5 -14.61 20.41 28.42
C ARG A 5 -14.00 21.70 27.92
N ILE A 6 -13.19 21.61 26.87
CA ILE A 6 -12.64 22.75 26.14
C ILE A 6 -13.08 22.63 24.69
N GLU A 7 -13.72 23.67 24.15
CA GLU A 7 -14.17 23.75 22.76
C GLU A 7 -13.31 24.76 22.00
N VAL A 8 -12.93 24.43 20.77
CA VAL A 8 -12.05 25.23 19.91
C VAL A 8 -12.64 25.26 18.51
N LYS A 9 -12.73 26.45 17.91
CA LYS A 9 -13.10 26.61 16.50
C LYS A 9 -12.29 27.71 15.84
N ASN A 10 -12.25 27.69 14.52
CA ASN A 10 -11.68 28.80 13.78
C ASN A 10 -12.54 30.06 13.93
N ARG A 11 -11.89 31.22 13.89
CA ARG A 11 -12.58 32.51 13.90
C ARG A 11 -13.28 32.74 12.55
N PRO A 12 -14.37 33.53 12.51
CA PRO A 12 -15.12 33.78 11.27
C PRO A 12 -14.29 34.37 10.12
N GLU A 13 -13.23 35.11 10.44
CA GLU A 13 -12.27 35.62 9.45
C GLU A 13 -11.35 34.56 8.83
N PHE A 14 -11.28 33.35 9.41
CA PHE A 14 -10.50 32.21 8.95
C PHE A 14 -11.37 30.94 8.82
N PRO A 15 -12.42 30.95 8.00
CA PRO A 15 -13.35 29.83 7.90
C PRO A 15 -12.63 28.54 7.48
N GLU A 16 -13.11 27.40 7.96
CA GLU A 16 -12.64 26.10 7.46
C GLU A 16 -12.98 25.93 5.97
N ASP A 17 -12.26 25.03 5.31
CA ASP A 17 -12.48 24.70 3.91
C ASP A 17 -13.92 24.22 3.65
N SER A 18 -14.54 24.78 2.61
CA SER A 18 -15.88 24.42 2.12
C SER A 18 -16.01 23.01 1.54
N SER A 19 -14.92 22.24 1.48
CA SER A 19 -14.90 20.87 0.97
C SER A 19 -15.94 19.96 1.63
N ILE A 20 -16.22 20.13 2.93
CA ILE A 20 -17.27 19.37 3.63
C ILE A 20 -18.66 19.58 3.02
N LEU A 21 -19.01 20.82 2.62
CA LEU A 21 -20.30 21.12 1.98
C LEU A 21 -20.37 20.46 0.61
N LYS A 22 -19.25 20.44 -0.13
CA LYS A 22 -19.15 19.75 -1.41
C LYS A 22 -19.33 18.24 -1.25
N THR A 23 -18.66 17.63 -0.28
CA THR A 23 -18.80 16.19 0.03
C THR A 23 -20.22 15.84 0.47
N ILE A 24 -20.87 16.68 1.28
CA ILE A 24 -22.29 16.49 1.66
C ILE A 24 -23.20 16.48 0.43
N LYS A 25 -23.01 17.45 -0.48
CA LYS A 25 -23.78 17.53 -1.72
C LYS A 25 -23.57 16.29 -2.60
N GLU A 26 -22.35 15.81 -2.69
CA GLU A 26 -21.99 14.70 -3.57
C GLU A 26 -22.39 13.33 -3.00
N ASP A 27 -22.10 13.06 -1.74
CA ASP A 27 -22.23 11.72 -1.15
C ASP A 27 -23.60 11.50 -0.49
N ALA A 28 -24.24 12.60 -0.04
CA ALA A 28 -25.54 12.55 0.62
C ALA A 28 -26.69 13.14 -0.22
N HIS A 29 -26.39 13.84 -1.32
CA HIS A 29 -27.34 14.58 -2.16
C HIS A 29 -28.17 15.60 -1.37
N ILE A 30 -27.56 16.23 -0.38
CA ILE A 30 -28.20 17.24 0.47
C ILE A 30 -27.45 18.55 0.29
N ILE A 31 -28.19 19.65 0.16
CA ILE A 31 -27.61 21.00 0.08
C ILE A 31 -27.78 21.64 1.46
N ILE A 32 -26.65 22.07 2.04
CA ILE A 32 -26.57 22.77 3.31
C ILE A 32 -26.11 24.20 3.02
N ASP A 33 -26.67 25.18 3.73
CA ASP A 33 -26.31 26.59 3.53
C ASP A 33 -24.94 26.90 4.16
N ALA A 34 -24.70 26.38 5.36
CA ALA A 34 -23.40 26.48 6.05
C ALA A 34 -23.23 25.35 7.07
N VAL A 35 -21.97 25.00 7.35
CA VAL A 35 -21.59 24.15 8.47
C VAL A 35 -20.46 24.81 9.24
N GLU A 36 -20.57 24.78 10.58
CA GLU A 36 -19.52 25.22 11.49
C GLU A 36 -18.95 24.01 12.22
N THR A 37 -17.62 23.88 12.25
CA THR A 37 -16.93 22.79 12.94
C THR A 37 -16.33 23.29 14.25
N VAL A 38 -16.52 22.53 15.32
CA VAL A 38 -15.95 22.80 16.64
C VAL A 38 -15.26 21.55 17.15
N LYS A 39 -13.96 21.64 17.41
CA LYS A 39 -13.21 20.58 18.10
C LYS A 39 -13.46 20.66 19.59
N ALA A 40 -13.59 19.52 20.25
CA ALA A 40 -13.80 19.46 21.68
C ALA A 40 -12.87 18.45 22.35
N TYR A 41 -12.39 18.84 23.53
CA TYR A 41 -11.48 18.07 24.35
C TYR A 41 -12.10 17.90 25.74
N ASN A 42 -12.46 16.65 26.05
CA ASN A 42 -13.12 16.26 27.29
C ASN A 42 -12.07 15.69 28.23
N LEU A 43 -11.89 16.32 29.39
CA LEU A 43 -10.85 16.01 30.38
C LEU A 43 -11.51 15.52 31.67
N GLN A 44 -11.17 14.32 32.12
CA GLN A 44 -11.54 13.80 33.42
C GLN A 44 -10.36 13.97 34.38
N GLY A 45 -10.57 14.70 35.48
CA GLY A 45 -9.53 14.94 36.47
C GLY A 45 -9.71 16.27 37.22
N ASP A 46 -8.92 16.45 38.27
CA ASP A 46 -8.97 17.64 39.12
C ASP A 46 -7.95 18.68 38.64
N PHE A 47 -8.34 19.46 37.63
CA PHE A 47 -7.56 20.57 37.10
C PHE A 47 -7.95 21.88 37.78
N LYS A 48 -6.95 22.67 38.19
CA LYS A 48 -7.14 24.04 38.70
C LYS A 48 -7.48 24.99 37.55
N GLU A 49 -8.12 26.11 37.85
CA GLU A 49 -8.55 27.08 36.84
C GLU A 49 -7.38 27.66 36.01
N ASN A 50 -6.23 27.93 36.66
CA ASN A 50 -5.02 28.36 35.97
C ASN A 50 -4.46 27.28 35.03
N GLU A 51 -4.56 26.00 35.41
CA GLU A 51 -4.15 24.87 34.57
C GLU A 51 -5.08 24.73 33.36
N ILE A 52 -6.40 24.86 33.57
CA ILE A 52 -7.39 24.84 32.47
C ILE A 52 -7.11 25.99 31.47
N ASN A 53 -6.80 27.18 31.97
CA ASN A 53 -6.47 28.32 31.10
C ASN A 53 -5.20 28.05 30.26
N LEU A 54 -4.18 27.43 30.86
CA LEU A 54 -2.94 27.06 30.18
C LEU A 54 -3.19 25.99 29.10
N ILE A 55 -3.91 24.92 29.45
CA ILE A 55 -4.31 23.87 28.51
C ILE A 55 -5.10 24.47 27.34
N ARG A 56 -6.08 25.31 27.62
CA ARG A 56 -6.95 25.89 26.60
C ARG A 56 -6.20 26.84 25.67
N ASN A 57 -5.44 27.78 26.22
CA ASN A 57 -4.90 28.91 25.46
C ASN A 57 -3.55 28.60 24.80
N ASP A 58 -2.73 27.76 25.43
CA ASP A 58 -1.34 27.56 25.01
C ASP A 58 -1.12 26.18 24.36
N LEU A 59 -1.94 25.18 24.71
CA LEU A 59 -1.84 23.83 24.14
C LEU A 59 -2.89 23.56 23.05
N LEU A 60 -4.16 23.84 23.32
CA LEU A 60 -5.27 23.39 22.47
C LEU A 60 -5.73 24.38 21.40
N SER A 61 -5.25 25.63 21.43
CA SER A 61 -5.72 26.67 20.52
C SER A 61 -4.58 27.50 19.98
N ASP A 62 -4.60 27.76 18.68
CA ASP A 62 -3.84 28.87 18.11
C ASP A 62 -4.71 30.13 18.15
N LEU A 63 -4.44 31.00 19.13
CA LEU A 63 -5.22 32.22 19.34
C LEU A 63 -5.11 33.24 18.20
N VAL A 64 -4.24 33.05 17.20
CA VAL A 64 -4.18 33.91 16.02
C VAL A 64 -5.42 33.74 15.15
N TYR A 65 -5.84 32.51 14.90
CA TYR A 65 -6.93 32.19 13.98
C TYR A 65 -8.06 31.36 14.60
N GLN A 66 -7.91 30.93 15.85
CA GLN A 66 -8.92 30.18 16.59
C GLN A 66 -9.45 30.98 17.77
N GLU A 67 -10.65 30.60 18.20
CA GLU A 67 -11.24 30.98 19.46
C GLU A 67 -11.63 29.73 20.25
N ASN A 68 -11.72 29.87 21.57
CA ASN A 68 -11.96 28.76 22.46
C ASN A 68 -12.85 29.13 23.64
N LYS A 69 -13.53 28.12 24.19
CA LYS A 69 -14.44 28.25 25.33
C LYS A 69 -14.37 27.04 26.25
N ASN A 70 -14.79 27.24 27.49
CA ASN A 70 -14.95 26.15 28.46
C ASN A 70 -16.39 25.66 28.47
N GLY A 71 -16.57 24.36 28.72
CA GLY A 71 -17.88 23.74 28.78
C GLY A 71 -18.56 23.67 27.41
N TRP A 72 -19.87 23.47 27.43
CA TRP A 72 -20.73 23.37 26.26
C TRP A 72 -21.19 24.76 25.84
N SER A 73 -20.33 25.55 25.20
CA SER A 73 -20.62 26.96 24.92
C SER A 73 -21.22 27.15 23.53
N TYR A 74 -20.62 26.51 22.51
CA TYR A 74 -20.98 26.81 21.12
C TYR A 74 -22.38 26.31 20.72
N TYR A 75 -22.92 25.29 21.39
CA TYR A 75 -24.29 24.83 21.13
C TYR A 75 -25.37 25.87 21.50
N GLN A 76 -25.08 26.82 22.40
CA GLN A 76 -26.04 27.87 22.73
C GLN A 76 -25.92 29.06 21.77
N GLU A 77 -24.67 29.42 21.46
CA GLU A 77 -24.32 30.68 20.79
C GLU A 77 -24.44 30.63 19.27
N LEU A 78 -24.11 29.48 18.65
CA LEU A 78 -24.17 29.36 17.21
C LEU A 78 -25.61 29.39 16.70
N ASP A 79 -25.78 29.90 15.49
CA ASP A 79 -27.03 29.89 14.75
C ASP A 79 -27.07 28.67 13.82
N TYR A 80 -27.79 27.64 14.23
CA TYR A 80 -27.88 26.36 13.53
C TYR A 80 -29.26 25.72 13.73
N ASN A 81 -29.61 24.79 12.83
CA ASN A 81 -30.85 24.02 12.89
C ASN A 81 -30.62 22.67 13.59
N PHE A 82 -29.55 21.96 13.25
CA PHE A 82 -29.14 20.70 13.86
C PHE A 82 -27.63 20.66 14.09
N GLY A 83 -27.19 19.93 15.11
CA GLY A 83 -25.80 19.64 15.37
C GLY A 83 -25.54 18.13 15.45
N VAL A 84 -24.32 17.73 15.11
CA VAL A 84 -23.83 16.36 15.22
C VAL A 84 -22.50 16.37 15.94
N GLU A 85 -22.38 15.62 17.04
CA GLU A 85 -21.09 15.37 17.69
C GLU A 85 -20.60 13.97 17.34
N VAL A 86 -19.39 13.86 16.81
CA VAL A 86 -18.71 12.62 16.41
C VAL A 86 -17.53 12.37 17.35
N ALA A 87 -17.41 11.15 17.86
CA ALA A 87 -16.32 10.74 18.72
C ALA A 87 -16.03 9.24 18.58
N TYR A 88 -14.79 8.82 18.88
CA TYR A 88 -14.46 7.40 18.92
C TYR A 88 -15.30 6.63 19.96
N LYS A 89 -15.68 5.41 19.60
CA LYS A 89 -16.33 4.45 20.50
C LYS A 89 -15.45 4.15 21.72
N ASN A 90 -16.07 3.75 22.81
CA ASN A 90 -15.31 3.29 23.99
C ASN A 90 -14.48 2.05 23.63
N GLY A 91 -13.21 2.04 24.03
CA GLY A 91 -12.25 0.97 23.68
C GLY A 91 -11.48 1.22 22.38
N VAL A 92 -11.96 2.09 21.49
CA VAL A 92 -11.19 2.52 20.30
C VAL A 92 -10.14 3.54 20.71
N THR A 93 -8.96 3.44 20.08
CA THR A 93 -7.82 4.33 20.34
C THR A 93 -8.10 5.73 19.81
N ASP A 94 -8.10 6.71 20.70
CA ASP A 94 -8.24 8.13 20.37
C ASP A 94 -6.86 8.79 20.32
N ASN A 95 -6.23 8.80 19.14
CA ASN A 95 -4.88 9.35 18.95
C ASN A 95 -4.79 10.83 19.33
N VAL A 96 -5.84 11.62 19.03
CA VAL A 96 -5.91 13.04 19.40
C VAL A 96 -6.02 13.19 20.91
N GLY A 97 -6.86 12.39 21.57
CA GLY A 97 -6.97 12.34 23.02
C GLY A 97 -5.66 11.95 23.72
N ARG A 98 -4.96 10.93 23.21
CA ARG A 98 -3.64 10.50 23.72
C ARG A 98 -2.59 11.58 23.58
N THR A 99 -2.48 12.19 22.40
CA THR A 99 -1.52 13.28 22.14
C THR A 99 -1.84 14.52 22.99
N THR A 100 -3.14 14.80 23.18
CA THR A 100 -3.59 15.86 24.09
C THR A 100 -3.16 15.56 25.53
N ALA A 101 -3.37 14.33 26.03
CA ALA A 101 -2.92 13.95 27.37
C ALA A 101 -1.40 14.08 27.54
N GLN A 102 -0.62 13.71 26.51
CA GLN A 102 0.83 13.92 26.50
C GLN A 102 1.18 15.41 26.53
N GLY A 103 0.53 16.24 25.71
CA GLY A 103 0.73 17.69 25.71
C GLY A 103 0.40 18.34 27.05
N ILE A 104 -0.70 17.93 27.69
CA ILE A 104 -1.07 18.37 29.05
C ILE A 104 0.02 17.94 30.04
N SER A 105 0.53 16.73 29.89
CA SER A 105 1.59 16.22 30.78
C SER A 105 2.85 17.08 30.70
N TYR A 106 3.24 17.50 29.50
CA TYR A 106 4.41 18.36 29.29
C TYR A 106 4.19 19.77 29.83
N ILE A 107 3.07 20.41 29.51
CA ILE A 107 2.84 21.80 29.88
C ILE A 107 2.59 21.98 31.39
N LEU A 108 2.04 20.96 32.05
CA LEU A 108 1.81 20.95 33.50
C LEU A 108 2.92 20.29 34.30
N ASN A 109 3.87 19.61 33.63
CA ASN A 109 4.88 18.76 34.26
C ASN A 109 4.27 17.75 35.25
N LYS A 110 3.22 17.04 34.81
CA LYS A 110 2.46 16.05 35.60
C LYS A 110 2.11 14.86 34.72
N GLU A 111 2.09 13.67 35.29
CA GLU A 111 1.64 12.49 34.54
C GLU A 111 0.11 12.54 34.38
N ILE A 112 -0.36 12.49 33.13
CA ILE A 112 -1.78 12.41 32.79
C ILE A 112 -2.07 11.05 32.19
N ASN A 113 -3.06 10.36 32.76
CA ASN A 113 -3.54 9.10 32.17
C ASN A 113 -4.24 9.41 30.84
N PHE A 114 -3.79 8.80 29.75
CA PHE A 114 -4.37 9.06 28.43
C PHE A 114 -5.86 8.65 28.33
N ASN A 115 -6.33 7.71 29.13
CA ASN A 115 -7.75 7.33 29.20
C ASN A 115 -8.63 8.40 29.86
N SER A 116 -8.03 9.45 30.45
CA SER A 116 -8.75 10.56 31.07
C SER A 116 -8.97 11.74 30.11
N VAL A 117 -8.61 11.60 28.83
CA VAL A 117 -8.78 12.63 27.80
C VAL A 117 -9.46 12.00 26.59
N ARG A 118 -10.52 12.65 26.09
CA ARG A 118 -11.26 12.22 24.90
C ARG A 118 -11.55 13.40 23.98
N ALA A 119 -11.18 13.28 22.71
CA ALA A 119 -11.48 14.24 21.67
C ALA A 119 -12.81 13.91 20.97
N SER A 120 -13.52 14.95 20.55
CA SER A 120 -14.71 14.86 19.70
C SER A 120 -14.76 16.04 18.74
N THR A 121 -15.55 15.91 17.68
CA THR A 121 -15.80 17.00 16.73
C THR A 121 -17.29 17.25 16.63
N MET A 122 -17.72 18.49 16.81
CA MET A 122 -19.10 18.91 16.62
C MET A 122 -19.25 19.64 15.28
N TYR A 123 -20.31 19.32 14.55
CA TYR A 123 -20.69 19.96 13.31
C TYR A 123 -22.05 20.61 13.49
N PHE A 124 -22.18 21.90 13.23
CA PHE A 124 -23.40 22.67 13.37
C PHE A 124 -23.92 23.08 12.00
N PHE A 125 -25.09 22.57 11.61
CA PHE A 125 -25.66 22.72 10.29
C PHE A 125 -26.71 23.83 10.25
N LYS A 126 -26.57 24.74 9.29
CA LYS A 126 -27.55 25.77 8.98
C LYS A 126 -28.18 25.52 7.62
N GLY A 127 -29.50 25.59 7.56
CA GLY A 127 -30.27 25.49 6.32
C GLY A 127 -31.58 24.71 6.48
N LYS A 128 -32.29 24.55 5.37
CA LYS A 128 -33.56 23.79 5.34
C LYS A 128 -33.27 22.29 5.28
N VAL A 129 -33.14 21.66 6.43
CA VAL A 129 -32.90 20.22 6.56
C VAL A 129 -33.71 19.57 7.67
N THR A 130 -33.94 18.27 7.51
CA THR A 130 -34.61 17.40 8.46
C THR A 130 -33.60 16.59 9.29
N GLU A 131 -34.04 16.10 10.45
CA GLU A 131 -33.21 15.22 11.30
C GLU A 131 -32.77 13.94 10.54
N ALA A 132 -33.63 13.41 9.67
CA ALA A 132 -33.32 12.25 8.85
C ALA A 132 -32.20 12.52 7.82
N GLU A 133 -32.19 13.73 7.23
CA GLU A 133 -31.12 14.18 6.35
C GLU A 133 -29.80 14.37 7.10
N ILE A 134 -29.85 14.95 8.31
CA ILE A 134 -28.68 15.09 9.18
C ILE A 134 -28.12 13.73 9.60
N LYS A 135 -28.99 12.77 9.91
CA LYS A 135 -28.59 11.38 10.17
C LYS A 135 -27.87 10.78 8.97
N LYS A 136 -28.41 10.97 7.77
CA LYS A 136 -27.77 10.51 6.52
C LYS A 136 -26.39 11.17 6.32
N ILE A 137 -26.26 12.47 6.61
CA ILE A 137 -24.97 13.19 6.55
C ILE A 137 -23.99 12.60 7.56
N ALA A 138 -24.42 12.38 8.81
CA ALA A 138 -23.58 11.80 9.84
C ALA A 138 -23.03 10.43 9.41
N GLU A 139 -23.90 9.51 8.94
CA GLU A 139 -23.52 8.13 8.59
C GLU A 139 -22.74 8.02 7.28
N LYS A 140 -22.95 8.92 6.32
CA LYS A 140 -22.29 8.86 5.01
C LYS A 140 -21.02 9.70 4.89
N VAL A 141 -20.93 10.80 5.63
CA VAL A 141 -19.90 11.83 5.42
C VAL A 141 -19.03 12.06 6.65
N LEU A 142 -19.63 12.19 7.84
CA LEU A 142 -18.91 12.70 9.02
C LEU A 142 -18.34 11.60 9.91
N CYS A 143 -19.04 10.46 10.01
CA CYS A 143 -18.79 9.43 11.01
C CYS A 143 -18.48 8.10 10.33
N ASN A 144 -17.35 7.51 10.70
CA ASN A 144 -17.09 6.10 10.45
C ASN A 144 -17.76 5.27 11.54
N THR A 145 -19.00 4.83 11.29
CA THR A 145 -19.83 4.10 12.26
C THR A 145 -19.26 2.76 12.72
N LEU A 146 -18.15 2.29 12.13
CA LEU A 146 -17.44 1.10 12.61
C LEU A 146 -16.70 1.41 13.92
N ILE A 147 -16.06 2.58 14.00
CA ILE A 147 -15.13 2.97 15.07
C ILE A 147 -15.55 4.21 15.85
N GLU A 148 -16.50 4.98 15.32
CA GLU A 148 -17.03 6.21 15.92
C GLU A 148 -18.53 6.07 16.23
N ASP A 149 -18.97 6.80 17.25
CA ASP A 149 -20.37 7.09 17.53
C ASP A 149 -20.66 8.54 17.14
N TYR A 150 -21.92 8.80 16.77
CA TYR A 150 -22.41 10.15 16.52
C TYR A 150 -23.67 10.44 17.34
N TYR A 151 -23.83 11.70 17.75
CA TYR A 151 -24.96 12.18 18.54
C TYR A 151 -25.59 13.39 17.86
N ILE A 152 -26.83 13.24 17.41
CA ILE A 152 -27.60 14.31 16.77
C ILE A 152 -28.34 15.10 17.86
N PHE A 153 -28.31 16.43 17.76
CA PHE A 153 -29.00 17.31 18.68
C PHE A 153 -29.52 18.58 17.99
N ASN A 154 -30.46 19.27 18.64
CA ASN A 154 -30.82 20.65 18.36
C ASN A 154 -30.89 21.42 19.69
N LYS A 155 -31.30 22.70 19.67
CA LYS A 155 -31.34 23.52 20.89
C LYS A 155 -32.29 22.98 21.97
N ASP A 156 -33.34 22.26 21.60
CA ASP A 156 -34.34 21.71 22.53
C ASP A 156 -34.00 20.28 23.00
N SER A 157 -33.24 19.52 22.20
CA SER A 157 -32.93 18.10 22.46
C SER A 157 -31.50 17.85 22.98
N PHE A 158 -30.69 18.89 23.13
CA PHE A 158 -29.28 18.77 23.50
C PHE A 158 -29.07 18.07 24.86
N LYS A 159 -28.20 17.06 24.87
CA LYS A 159 -27.72 16.37 26.07
C LYS A 159 -26.20 16.17 26.00
N PRO A 160 -25.45 16.54 27.04
CA PRO A 160 -24.01 16.24 27.11
C PRO A 160 -23.71 14.76 26.92
N VAL A 161 -22.74 14.45 26.07
CA VAL A 161 -22.26 13.07 25.87
C VAL A 161 -21.41 12.63 27.06
N GLU A 162 -21.65 11.42 27.56
CA GLU A 162 -20.84 10.82 28.64
C GLU A 162 -19.71 9.97 28.07
N TYR A 163 -18.49 10.53 28.08
CA TYR A 163 -17.29 9.87 27.52
C TYR A 163 -16.60 8.87 28.46
N PHE A 164 -16.71 9.07 29.78
CA PHE A 164 -15.95 8.31 30.76
C PHE A 164 -16.89 7.37 31.52
N LYS A 165 -17.22 6.22 30.91
CA LYS A 165 -17.96 5.15 31.59
C LYS A 165 -16.98 4.21 32.28
N THR A 166 -17.08 4.08 33.61
CA THR A 166 -16.29 3.11 34.40
C THR A 166 -16.86 1.71 34.18
N ALA A 167 -16.33 0.95 33.22
CA ALA A 167 -16.55 -0.49 33.18
C ALA A 167 -15.56 -1.15 34.14
N GLN A 168 -16.03 -1.99 35.07
CA GLN A 168 -15.14 -2.91 35.78
C GLN A 168 -14.60 -3.92 34.77
N ALA A 169 -13.29 -4.14 34.78
CA ALA A 169 -12.68 -5.19 34.01
C ALA A 169 -13.33 -6.53 34.41
N PRO A 170 -13.93 -7.29 33.49
CA PRO A 170 -14.39 -8.63 33.82
C PRO A 170 -13.18 -9.47 34.25
N GLU A 171 -13.28 -10.13 35.39
CA GLU A 171 -12.25 -11.08 35.82
C GLU A 171 -12.28 -12.29 34.89
N ILE A 172 -11.12 -12.62 34.31
CA ILE A 172 -11.00 -13.81 33.45
C ILE A 172 -10.87 -15.02 34.37
N THR A 173 -11.91 -15.85 34.43
CA THR A 173 -11.95 -17.08 35.23
C THR A 173 -11.63 -18.33 34.42
N GLU A 174 -11.75 -18.27 33.10
CA GLU A 174 -11.45 -19.35 32.15
C GLU A 174 -10.41 -18.84 31.14
N TYR A 175 -9.22 -19.42 31.14
CA TYR A 175 -8.08 -18.94 30.33
C TYR A 175 -8.05 -19.48 28.91
N TYR A 176 -8.67 -20.64 28.67
CA TYR A 176 -8.80 -21.23 27.34
C TYR A 176 -10.04 -22.12 27.28
N LYS A 177 -10.50 -22.41 26.07
CA LYS A 177 -11.53 -23.40 25.81
C LYS A 177 -10.93 -24.60 25.07
N GLY A 178 -11.18 -25.82 25.56
CA GLY A 178 -10.85 -27.04 24.81
C GLY A 178 -11.83 -27.27 23.65
N ILE A 179 -11.32 -27.60 22.47
CA ILE A 179 -12.10 -27.81 21.25
C ILE A 179 -11.94 -29.25 20.78
N ASP A 180 -12.99 -30.06 20.94
CA ASP A 180 -12.96 -31.45 20.53
C ASP A 180 -12.97 -31.59 18.99
N LEU A 181 -11.86 -32.08 18.44
CA LEU A 181 -11.72 -32.38 17.02
C LEU A 181 -12.04 -33.83 16.68
N ASN A 182 -12.28 -34.72 17.66
CA ASN A 182 -12.61 -36.12 17.39
C ASN A 182 -14.09 -36.29 17.00
N VAL A 183 -14.49 -35.55 15.96
CA VAL A 183 -15.85 -35.39 15.47
C VAL A 183 -15.93 -35.75 13.98
N THR A 184 -17.14 -35.75 13.41
CA THR A 184 -17.33 -36.03 11.98
C THR A 184 -16.72 -34.93 11.10
N ASP A 185 -16.49 -35.24 9.82
CA ASP A 185 -15.96 -34.27 8.84
C ASP A 185 -16.87 -33.03 8.71
N GLU A 186 -18.19 -33.22 8.77
CA GLU A 186 -19.18 -32.13 8.76
C GLU A 186 -19.04 -31.23 10.00
N GLN A 187 -18.79 -31.84 11.17
CA GLN A 187 -18.59 -31.11 12.42
C GLN A 187 -17.23 -30.38 12.45
N LEU A 188 -16.18 -30.96 11.86
CA LEU A 188 -14.89 -30.27 11.70
C LEU A 188 -15.04 -28.99 10.88
N MET A 189 -15.73 -29.07 9.74
CA MET A 189 -15.98 -27.87 8.92
C MET A 189 -16.83 -26.85 9.66
N LYS A 190 -17.83 -27.29 10.43
CA LYS A 190 -18.63 -26.39 11.28
C LYS A 190 -17.78 -25.68 12.33
N ILE A 191 -16.80 -26.36 12.96
CA ILE A 191 -15.86 -25.72 13.90
C ILE A 191 -15.03 -24.64 13.19
N SER A 192 -14.53 -24.94 11.99
CA SER A 192 -13.77 -23.98 11.17
C SER A 192 -14.60 -22.75 10.79
N GLU A 193 -15.84 -22.94 10.36
CA GLU A 193 -16.78 -21.88 9.97
C GLU A 193 -17.22 -21.02 11.17
N ASP A 194 -17.68 -21.65 12.25
CA ASP A 194 -18.16 -20.96 13.45
C ASP A 194 -17.02 -20.18 14.14
N GLY A 195 -15.77 -20.65 14.02
CA GLY A 195 -14.57 -19.99 14.54
C GLY A 195 -13.88 -19.01 13.58
N VAL A 196 -14.37 -18.85 12.34
CA VAL A 196 -13.73 -17.99 11.31
C VAL A 196 -12.25 -18.37 11.06
N LEU A 197 -11.94 -19.66 11.16
CA LEU A 197 -10.58 -20.20 11.06
C LEU A 197 -10.12 -20.38 9.60
N SER A 198 -11.07 -20.47 8.66
CA SER A 198 -10.81 -20.61 7.22
C SER A 198 -9.98 -21.85 6.82
N PHE A 199 -10.03 -22.93 7.61
CA PHE A 199 -9.43 -24.21 7.25
C PHE A 199 -10.26 -24.99 6.24
N SER A 200 -9.57 -25.70 5.36
CA SER A 200 -10.07 -26.81 4.56
C SER A 200 -10.25 -28.07 5.41
N LEU A 201 -11.02 -29.03 4.88
CA LEU A 201 -11.23 -30.31 5.56
C LEU A 201 -9.92 -31.08 5.76
N GLU A 202 -8.97 -30.99 4.82
CA GLU A 202 -7.69 -31.68 4.92
C GLU A 202 -6.83 -31.09 6.05
N GLU A 203 -6.73 -29.77 6.15
CA GLU A 203 -6.06 -29.08 7.25
C GLU A 203 -6.67 -29.48 8.61
N MET A 204 -8.00 -29.47 8.73
CA MET A 204 -8.69 -29.90 9.95
C MET A 204 -8.39 -31.36 10.33
N LYS A 205 -8.27 -32.26 9.34
CA LYS A 205 -7.92 -33.66 9.57
C LYS A 205 -6.49 -33.83 10.06
N ILE A 206 -5.55 -33.10 9.47
CA ILE A 206 -4.13 -33.14 9.88
C ILE A 206 -3.98 -32.59 11.30
N ILE A 207 -4.65 -31.48 11.63
CA ILE A 207 -4.67 -30.94 13.00
C ILE A 207 -5.27 -31.96 13.97
N ARG A 208 -6.41 -32.59 13.62
CA ARG A 208 -7.02 -33.65 14.44
C ARG A 208 -6.05 -34.81 14.68
N GLU A 209 -5.39 -35.30 13.65
CA GLU A 209 -4.44 -36.42 13.73
C GLU A 209 -3.22 -36.07 14.59
N TYR A 210 -2.71 -34.84 14.51
CA TYR A 210 -1.65 -34.34 15.38
C TYR A 210 -2.05 -34.43 16.86
N TYR A 211 -3.24 -33.94 17.25
CA TYR A 211 -3.69 -34.01 18.64
C TYR A 211 -4.07 -35.42 19.11
N LEU A 212 -4.43 -36.32 18.19
CA LEU A 212 -4.68 -37.73 18.50
C LEU A 212 -3.38 -38.56 18.63
N SER A 213 -2.23 -38.00 18.25
CA SER A 213 -0.93 -38.67 18.39
C SER A 213 -0.63 -39.00 19.86
N PRO A 214 -0.18 -40.24 20.17
CA PRO A 214 0.19 -40.61 21.53
C PRO A 214 1.26 -39.70 22.15
N ILE A 215 2.23 -39.24 21.35
CA ILE A 215 3.34 -38.38 21.80
C ILE A 215 2.79 -37.04 22.27
N VAL A 216 1.96 -36.39 21.44
CA VAL A 216 1.35 -35.10 21.76
C VAL A 216 0.41 -35.23 22.96
N SER A 217 -0.41 -36.28 22.99
CA SER A 217 -1.35 -36.53 24.08
C SER A 217 -0.65 -36.73 25.43
N GLU A 218 0.46 -37.47 25.45
CA GLU A 218 1.26 -37.70 26.67
C GLU A 218 1.95 -36.41 27.14
N ALA A 219 2.55 -35.64 26.22
CA ALA A 219 3.17 -34.35 26.53
C ALA A 219 2.15 -33.37 27.16
N ARG A 220 0.97 -33.25 26.55
CA ARG A 220 -0.11 -32.37 27.04
C ARG A 220 -0.62 -32.78 28.41
N LYS A 221 -0.79 -34.09 28.64
CA LYS A 221 -1.19 -34.63 29.94
C LYS A 221 -0.18 -34.27 31.04
N ASN A 222 1.12 -34.33 30.75
CA ASN A 222 2.17 -33.96 31.70
C ASN A 222 2.16 -32.47 32.04
N LEU A 223 1.68 -31.63 31.12
CA LEU A 223 1.54 -30.18 31.30
C LEU A 223 0.18 -29.76 31.89
N GLY A 224 -0.73 -30.70 32.15
CA GLY A 224 -2.06 -30.41 32.67
C GLY A 224 -3.03 -29.82 31.62
N LEU A 225 -2.70 -29.91 30.33
CA LEU A 225 -3.56 -29.48 29.23
C LEU A 225 -4.58 -30.56 28.84
N PRO A 226 -5.74 -30.18 28.26
CA PRO A 226 -6.65 -31.15 27.67
C PRO A 226 -6.00 -31.91 26.50
N ALA A 227 -6.46 -33.13 26.22
CA ALA A 227 -6.00 -33.89 25.06
C ALA A 227 -6.36 -33.20 23.73
N SER A 228 -7.50 -32.51 23.70
CA SER A 228 -7.94 -31.67 22.58
C SER A 228 -7.14 -30.35 22.51
N PRO A 229 -7.06 -29.70 21.33
CA PRO A 229 -6.51 -28.36 21.22
C PRO A 229 -7.29 -27.36 22.09
N THR A 230 -6.58 -26.33 22.51
CA THR A 230 -7.16 -25.09 23.04
C THR A 230 -7.58 -24.17 21.89
N ASP A 231 -8.43 -23.19 22.18
CA ASP A 231 -8.82 -22.15 21.24
C ASP A 231 -7.61 -21.35 20.72
N ILE A 232 -6.68 -20.98 21.60
CA ILE A 232 -5.44 -20.27 21.20
C ILE A 232 -4.58 -21.07 20.22
N GLU A 233 -4.51 -22.40 20.36
CA GLU A 233 -3.74 -23.25 19.44
C GLU A 233 -4.39 -23.34 18.06
N LEU A 234 -5.72 -23.45 17.98
CA LEU A 234 -6.41 -23.42 16.69
C LEU A 234 -6.31 -22.07 16.00
N GLU A 235 -6.41 -20.97 16.76
CA GLU A 235 -6.20 -19.62 16.24
C GLU A 235 -4.78 -19.43 15.72
N LEU A 236 -3.76 -19.94 16.44
CA LEU A 236 -2.37 -19.88 16.00
C LEU A 236 -2.16 -20.64 14.67
N PHE A 237 -2.73 -21.85 14.53
CA PHE A 237 -2.75 -22.56 13.25
C PHE A 237 -3.48 -21.77 12.17
N ALA A 238 -4.64 -21.16 12.48
CA ALA A 238 -5.48 -20.50 11.49
C ALA A 238 -4.79 -19.27 10.88
N GLN A 239 -4.15 -18.46 11.72
CA GLN A 239 -3.37 -17.32 11.24
C GLN A 239 -2.15 -17.79 10.45
N THR A 240 -1.41 -18.77 10.97
CA THR A 240 -0.17 -19.24 10.34
C THR A 240 -0.44 -19.96 9.01
N TRP A 241 -1.46 -20.80 8.91
CA TRP A 241 -1.80 -21.57 7.70
C TRP A 241 -2.75 -20.83 6.74
N SER A 242 -3.08 -19.58 7.04
CA SER A 242 -3.88 -18.74 6.15
C SER A 242 -3.21 -18.54 4.78
N GLU A 243 -4.00 -18.25 3.75
CA GLU A 243 -3.44 -17.90 2.43
C GLU A 243 -2.52 -16.69 2.52
N HIS A 244 -2.89 -15.71 3.34
CA HIS A 244 -2.14 -14.48 3.55
C HIS A 244 -0.73 -14.70 4.12
N CYS A 245 -0.52 -15.72 4.96
CA CYS A 245 0.76 -15.97 5.63
C CYS A 245 1.60 -17.07 4.96
N LYS A 246 0.96 -18.14 4.44
CA LYS A 246 1.70 -19.28 3.83
C LYS A 246 1.70 -19.27 2.30
N HIS A 247 0.97 -18.35 1.66
CA HIS A 247 0.98 -18.18 0.21
C HIS A 247 0.69 -19.51 -0.52
N LYS A 248 -0.35 -20.22 -0.10
CA LYS A 248 -0.58 -21.63 -0.46
C LYS A 248 -0.77 -21.79 -1.96
N ILE A 249 -1.38 -20.81 -2.64
CA ILE A 249 -1.54 -20.81 -4.10
C ILE A 249 -0.17 -20.71 -4.79
N PHE A 250 0.74 -19.86 -4.30
CA PHE A 250 2.10 -19.74 -4.85
C PHE A 250 3.00 -20.93 -4.50
N ALA A 251 2.68 -21.67 -3.44
CA ALA A 251 3.35 -22.90 -3.02
C ALA A 251 2.78 -24.18 -3.65
N ALA A 252 1.64 -24.11 -4.33
CA ALA A 252 0.88 -25.24 -4.84
C ALA A 252 1.62 -26.07 -5.92
N ASP A 253 1.20 -27.33 -6.06
CA ASP A 253 1.48 -28.13 -7.25
C ASP A 253 0.36 -27.91 -8.29
N ILE A 254 0.74 -27.55 -9.52
CA ILE A 254 -0.21 -27.13 -10.57
C ILE A 254 -0.02 -27.96 -11.83
N GLU A 255 -1.08 -28.64 -12.25
CA GLU A 255 -1.20 -29.18 -13.61
C GLU A 255 -1.66 -28.06 -14.54
N TYR A 256 -0.75 -27.54 -15.37
CA TYR A 256 -1.05 -26.48 -16.34
C TYR A 256 -1.21 -27.03 -17.75
N LYS A 257 -2.32 -26.67 -18.41
CA LYS A 257 -2.62 -27.00 -19.80
C LYS A 257 -2.68 -25.74 -20.65
N ASN A 258 -1.99 -25.78 -21.79
CA ASN A 258 -2.07 -24.76 -22.83
C ASN A 258 -2.18 -25.45 -24.19
N GLY A 259 -3.39 -25.45 -24.77
CA GLY A 259 -3.67 -26.23 -25.98
C GLY A 259 -3.41 -27.73 -25.75
N SER A 260 -2.51 -28.32 -26.54
CA SER A 260 -2.10 -29.72 -26.39
C SER A 260 -0.96 -29.94 -25.39
N GLU A 261 -0.30 -28.87 -24.92
CA GLU A 261 0.80 -28.97 -23.97
C GLU A 261 0.26 -29.09 -22.55
N THR A 262 0.86 -30.00 -21.76
CA THR A 262 0.59 -30.13 -20.32
C THR A 262 1.92 -30.14 -19.58
N LYS A 263 2.05 -29.33 -18.55
CA LYS A 263 3.24 -29.27 -17.68
C LYS A 263 2.85 -29.29 -16.22
N GLN A 264 3.73 -29.83 -15.39
CA GLN A 264 3.63 -29.80 -13.93
C GLN A 264 4.50 -28.67 -13.41
N ILE A 265 3.92 -27.80 -12.58
CA ILE A 265 4.63 -26.71 -11.93
C ILE A 265 4.61 -26.98 -10.43
N HIS A 266 5.79 -27.00 -9.81
CA HIS A 266 5.94 -27.21 -8.37
C HIS A 266 6.28 -25.87 -7.71
N SER A 267 5.28 -25.20 -7.14
CA SER A 267 5.34 -23.82 -6.64
C SER A 267 5.65 -22.79 -7.73
N LEU A 268 4.72 -21.85 -7.95
CA LEU A 268 4.93 -20.67 -8.80
C LEU A 268 6.13 -19.85 -8.31
N PHE A 269 6.18 -19.61 -7.00
CA PHE A 269 7.25 -18.84 -6.38
C PHE A 269 8.63 -19.46 -6.66
N LYS A 270 8.81 -20.76 -6.40
CA LYS A 270 10.09 -21.43 -6.62
C LYS A 270 10.44 -21.51 -8.11
N THR A 271 9.46 -21.80 -8.96
CA THR A 271 9.67 -22.04 -10.40
C THR A 271 10.00 -20.77 -11.18
N TYR A 272 9.36 -19.66 -10.86
CA TYR A 272 9.44 -18.45 -11.68
C TYR A 272 10.14 -17.28 -10.98
N ILE A 273 9.77 -16.99 -9.73
CA ILE A 273 10.25 -15.80 -9.02
C ILE A 273 11.64 -16.03 -8.41
N LYS A 274 11.77 -17.10 -7.61
CA LYS A 274 13.03 -17.44 -6.95
C LYS A 274 14.09 -17.91 -7.94
N ASP A 275 13.70 -18.71 -8.94
CA ASP A 275 14.65 -19.22 -9.94
C ASP A 275 15.27 -18.09 -10.80
N SER A 276 14.48 -17.09 -11.24
CA SER A 276 15.03 -15.95 -11.97
C SER A 276 16.01 -15.14 -11.10
N ALA A 277 15.64 -14.86 -9.85
CA ALA A 277 16.50 -14.18 -8.89
C ALA A 277 17.80 -14.98 -8.60
N ASP A 278 17.71 -16.29 -8.38
CA ASP A 278 18.87 -17.16 -8.13
C ASP A 278 19.82 -17.23 -9.34
N LYS A 279 19.27 -17.27 -10.57
CA LYS A 279 20.06 -17.23 -11.80
C LYS A 279 20.86 -15.93 -11.91
N LEU A 280 20.22 -14.79 -11.66
CA LEU A 280 20.86 -13.48 -11.75
C LEU A 280 21.86 -13.26 -10.60
N ARG A 281 21.54 -13.73 -9.40
CA ARG A 281 22.39 -13.65 -8.20
C ARG A 281 23.77 -14.29 -8.38
N LYS A 282 23.90 -15.32 -9.22
CA LYS A 282 25.20 -15.95 -9.54
C LYS A 282 26.24 -14.94 -10.05
N ASN A 283 25.79 -13.87 -10.72
CA ASN A 283 26.65 -12.83 -11.29
C ASN A 283 26.48 -11.45 -10.61
N ARG A 284 25.60 -11.33 -9.61
CA ARG A 284 25.24 -10.09 -8.91
C ARG A 284 25.53 -10.22 -7.42
N LYS A 285 26.76 -9.84 -7.03
CA LYS A 285 27.24 -9.92 -5.63
C LYS A 285 26.58 -8.90 -4.70
N ASP A 286 25.97 -7.87 -5.27
CA ASP A 286 25.21 -6.84 -4.57
C ASP A 286 23.91 -7.39 -3.95
N LEU A 287 23.41 -8.55 -4.36
CA LEU A 287 22.19 -9.15 -3.80
C LEU A 287 22.49 -9.88 -2.48
N LEU A 288 22.29 -9.20 -1.36
CA LEU A 288 22.69 -9.65 -0.02
C LEU A 288 21.67 -10.62 0.60
N SER A 289 20.40 -10.20 0.70
CA SER A 289 19.32 -11.01 1.29
C SER A 289 18.06 -10.91 0.44
N LEU A 290 17.59 -12.04 -0.08
CA LEU A 290 16.40 -12.13 -0.94
C LEU A 290 15.44 -13.16 -0.35
N PHE A 291 14.16 -12.80 -0.22
CA PHE A 291 13.07 -13.70 0.23
C PHE A 291 13.31 -14.41 1.58
N LYS A 292 14.10 -13.81 2.48
CA LYS A 292 14.45 -14.37 3.80
C LYS A 292 14.04 -13.47 4.97
N ASP A 293 13.59 -12.27 4.66
CA ASP A 293 13.35 -11.20 5.62
C ASP A 293 12.16 -10.35 5.14
N ASN A 294 11.74 -9.38 5.95
CA ASN A 294 10.61 -8.49 5.67
C ASN A 294 10.74 -7.76 4.32
N ALA A 295 11.97 -7.43 3.91
CA ALA A 295 12.27 -6.85 2.60
C ALA A 295 13.52 -7.48 1.97
N GLY A 296 13.70 -7.25 0.67
CA GLY A 296 14.93 -7.58 -0.04
C GLY A 296 16.03 -6.57 0.27
N VAL A 297 17.28 -7.02 0.42
CA VAL A 297 18.44 -6.19 0.74
C VAL A 297 19.48 -6.26 -0.38
N VAL A 298 19.85 -5.09 -0.90
CA VAL A 298 20.80 -4.92 -2.00
C VAL A 298 21.89 -3.94 -1.60
N GLN A 299 23.15 -4.28 -1.85
CA GLN A 299 24.28 -3.41 -1.59
C GLN A 299 24.18 -2.13 -2.42
N PHE A 300 24.28 -0.98 -1.76
CA PHE A 300 24.30 0.34 -2.40
C PHE A 300 25.73 0.76 -2.74
N ASN A 301 26.63 0.66 -1.75
CA ASN A 301 28.05 0.93 -1.87
C ASN A 301 28.84 0.11 -0.83
N ASP A 302 30.10 0.44 -0.55
CA ASP A 302 30.97 -0.30 0.37
C ASP A 302 30.57 -0.15 1.86
N GLU A 303 29.67 0.77 2.19
CA GLU A 303 29.27 1.06 3.57
C GLU A 303 27.78 0.78 3.84
N TYR A 304 26.94 0.88 2.82
CA TYR A 304 25.48 0.81 2.95
C TYR A 304 24.84 -0.14 1.94
N ALA A 305 23.69 -0.66 2.35
CA ALA A 305 22.69 -1.32 1.53
C ALA A 305 21.40 -0.49 1.48
N TYR A 306 20.56 -0.79 0.50
CA TYR A 306 19.18 -0.33 0.44
C TYR A 306 18.22 -1.52 0.44
N CYS A 307 17.01 -1.28 0.92
CA CYS A 307 15.95 -2.27 0.96
C CYS A 307 14.65 -1.66 0.48
N VAL A 308 13.82 -2.45 -0.19
CA VAL A 308 12.55 -1.99 -0.76
C VAL A 308 11.52 -3.09 -0.58
N LYS A 309 10.31 -2.69 -0.18
CA LYS A 309 9.16 -3.56 0.02
C LYS A 309 7.90 -2.84 -0.44
N ALA A 310 6.96 -3.60 -0.97
CA ALA A 310 5.60 -3.16 -1.20
C ALA A 310 4.63 -4.23 -0.72
N GLU A 311 3.52 -3.78 -0.13
CA GLU A 311 2.45 -4.57 0.45
C GLU A 311 1.10 -4.13 -0.13
N THR A 312 0.04 -4.89 0.17
CA THR A 312 -1.33 -4.58 -0.27
C THR A 312 -2.31 -4.56 0.88
N HIS A 313 -3.30 -3.67 0.84
CA HIS A 313 -4.31 -3.55 1.91
C HIS A 313 -5.75 -3.44 1.37
N ASN A 314 -6.10 -4.36 0.48
CA ASN A 314 -7.30 -4.29 -0.37
C ASN A 314 -8.62 -4.48 0.41
N SER A 315 -8.75 -5.57 1.18
CA SER A 315 -10.01 -5.88 1.89
C SER A 315 -10.35 -4.86 2.97
N PRO A 316 -9.39 -4.46 3.83
CA PRO A 316 -9.67 -3.46 4.84
C PRO A 316 -10.04 -2.11 4.21
N SER A 317 -9.36 -1.70 3.13
CA SER A 317 -9.68 -0.46 2.40
C SER A 317 -11.03 -0.47 1.68
N ALA A 318 -11.62 -1.65 1.43
CA ALA A 318 -12.97 -1.77 0.90
C ALA A 318 -14.04 -1.51 1.99
N LEU A 319 -13.74 -1.86 3.24
CA LEU A 319 -14.64 -1.74 4.39
C LEU A 319 -14.50 -0.39 5.10
N ASP A 320 -13.27 -0.01 5.40
CA ASP A 320 -12.86 1.28 5.94
C ASP A 320 -11.70 1.84 5.09
N PRO A 321 -12.01 2.63 4.06
CA PRO A 321 -11.02 3.19 3.17
C PRO A 321 -9.90 3.98 3.88
N TYR A 322 -10.22 4.71 4.95
CA TYR A 322 -9.24 5.51 5.69
C TYR A 322 -8.35 4.64 6.57
N GLY A 323 -8.96 3.87 7.48
CA GLY A 323 -8.22 3.01 8.40
C GLY A 323 -7.39 1.97 7.65
N GLY A 324 -7.99 1.31 6.66
CA GLY A 324 -7.33 0.31 5.84
C GLY A 324 -6.12 0.84 5.08
N ALA A 325 -6.19 2.02 4.47
CA ALA A 325 -5.05 2.56 3.74
C ALA A 325 -3.94 3.07 4.66
N MET A 326 -4.31 3.69 5.79
CA MET A 326 -3.35 4.17 6.79
C MET A 326 -2.54 3.01 7.36
N THR A 327 -3.17 1.89 7.73
CA THR A 327 -2.45 0.71 8.24
C THR A 327 -1.63 0.02 7.17
N GLY A 328 -2.04 0.11 5.89
CA GLY A 328 -1.22 -0.33 4.77
C GLY A 328 0.13 0.39 4.72
N ILE A 329 0.14 1.74 4.76
CA ILE A 329 1.38 2.51 4.64
C ILE A 329 2.25 2.40 5.91
N VAL A 330 1.67 2.45 7.10
CA VAL A 330 2.45 2.29 8.33
C VAL A 330 2.90 0.84 8.53
N GLY A 331 2.21 -0.15 7.97
CA GLY A 331 2.63 -1.56 7.96
C GLY A 331 3.94 -1.73 7.21
N VAL A 332 3.99 -1.29 5.95
CA VAL A 332 5.20 -1.42 5.12
C VAL A 332 6.38 -0.57 5.62
N ASN A 333 6.12 0.54 6.32
CA ASN A 333 7.17 1.26 7.06
C ASN A 333 7.84 0.37 8.12
N ARG A 334 7.06 -0.48 8.81
CA ARG A 334 7.60 -1.44 9.79
C ARG A 334 8.35 -2.58 9.14
N ASP A 335 7.94 -3.03 7.96
CA ASP A 335 8.72 -4.04 7.22
C ASP A 335 10.15 -3.57 6.95
N ILE A 336 10.29 -2.32 6.50
CA ILE A 336 11.61 -1.72 6.29
C ILE A 336 12.36 -1.57 7.63
N LEU A 337 11.69 -1.13 8.69
CA LEU A 337 12.30 -1.07 10.02
C LEU A 337 12.67 -2.46 10.57
N GLY A 338 11.96 -3.51 10.18
CA GLY A 338 12.17 -4.90 10.60
C GLY A 338 13.20 -5.67 9.78
N THR A 339 13.67 -5.09 8.68
CA THR A 339 14.64 -5.70 7.77
C THR A 339 16.04 -5.71 8.38
N GLY A 340 16.68 -6.89 8.43
CA GLY A 340 17.98 -7.11 9.05
C GLY A 340 17.97 -6.75 10.53
N MET A 341 18.92 -5.92 10.94
CA MET A 341 19.01 -5.29 12.26
C MET A 341 18.29 -3.95 12.30
N GLY A 342 17.52 -3.60 11.26
CA GLY A 342 16.63 -2.45 11.18
C GLY A 342 17.13 -1.35 10.26
N ALA A 343 16.44 -1.17 9.13
CA ALA A 343 16.76 -0.14 8.13
C ALA A 343 16.00 1.16 8.42
N TYR A 344 16.56 2.29 8.00
CA TYR A 344 15.91 3.60 8.12
C TYR A 344 15.03 3.88 6.90
N PRO A 345 13.69 4.02 7.06
CA PRO A 345 12.80 4.40 5.96
C PRO A 345 13.11 5.81 5.44
N ILE A 346 13.31 5.93 4.12
CA ILE A 346 13.67 7.21 3.47
C ILE A 346 12.64 7.70 2.46
N TYR A 347 11.73 6.84 1.99
CA TYR A 347 10.61 7.23 1.14
C TYR A 347 9.49 6.20 1.17
N ASN A 348 8.30 6.65 0.78
CA ASN A 348 7.10 5.89 0.53
C ASN A 348 6.65 6.00 -0.93
N THR A 349 5.87 5.02 -1.39
CA THR A 349 5.19 5.00 -2.69
C THR A 349 3.76 4.51 -2.56
N ASP A 350 2.86 4.98 -3.41
CA ASP A 350 1.45 4.60 -3.37
C ASP A 350 0.86 4.32 -4.76
N VAL A 351 0.32 3.12 -4.97
CA VAL A 351 -0.36 2.78 -6.24
C VAL A 351 -1.77 2.30 -5.94
N PHE A 352 -2.76 2.87 -6.63
CA PHE A 352 -4.17 2.57 -6.38
C PHE A 352 -4.91 2.15 -7.64
N CYS A 353 -5.80 1.17 -7.49
CA CYS A 353 -6.78 0.80 -8.50
C CYS A 353 -8.20 0.99 -7.95
N PHE A 354 -9.01 1.83 -8.62
CA PHE A 354 -10.37 2.17 -8.19
C PHE A 354 -11.40 1.98 -9.30
N GLY A 355 -12.67 1.87 -8.90
CA GLY A 355 -13.76 2.23 -9.81
C GLY A 355 -13.72 3.74 -10.12
N SER A 356 -14.33 4.17 -11.23
CA SER A 356 -14.34 5.59 -11.59
C SER A 356 -15.00 6.44 -10.48
N PRO A 357 -14.40 7.56 -10.04
CA PRO A 357 -15.04 8.46 -9.08
C PRO A 357 -16.29 9.15 -9.67
N PHE A 358 -16.45 9.10 -11.00
CA PHE A 358 -17.58 9.63 -11.75
C PHE A 358 -18.64 8.58 -12.07
N THR A 359 -18.59 7.39 -11.47
CA THR A 359 -19.68 6.40 -11.57
C THR A 359 -20.97 7.02 -11.05
N GLU A 360 -22.05 6.99 -11.86
CA GLU A 360 -23.38 7.44 -11.42
C GLU A 360 -23.91 6.57 -10.27
N ASP A 361 -24.66 7.16 -9.33
CA ASP A 361 -25.13 6.46 -8.11
C ASP A 361 -25.93 5.19 -8.42
N GLU A 362 -26.72 5.21 -9.49
CA GLU A 362 -27.54 4.09 -9.96
C GLU A 362 -26.71 2.90 -10.44
N ASN A 363 -25.44 3.14 -10.82
CA ASN A 363 -24.51 2.13 -11.29
C ASN A 363 -23.61 1.59 -10.16
N VAL A 364 -23.64 2.19 -8.97
CA VAL A 364 -22.95 1.66 -7.79
C VAL A 364 -23.72 0.44 -7.28
N PRO A 365 -23.11 -0.77 -7.24
CA PRO A 365 -23.79 -1.96 -6.75
C PRO A 365 -24.28 -1.80 -5.31
N GLU A 366 -25.49 -2.29 -5.04
CA GLU A 366 -26.09 -2.23 -3.71
C GLU A 366 -25.19 -2.86 -2.63
N GLY A 367 -24.97 -2.15 -1.53
CA GLY A 367 -24.11 -2.56 -0.42
C GLY A 367 -22.65 -2.10 -0.54
N LEU A 368 -22.23 -1.57 -1.68
CA LEU A 368 -20.90 -1.00 -1.85
C LEU A 368 -20.87 0.50 -1.58
N MET A 369 -19.72 1.00 -1.15
CA MET A 369 -19.47 2.45 -1.10
C MET A 369 -19.24 2.98 -2.52
N HIS A 370 -19.67 4.21 -2.77
CA HIS A 370 -19.35 4.89 -4.02
C HIS A 370 -17.82 4.99 -4.18
N PRO A 371 -17.25 4.72 -5.37
CA PRO A 371 -15.80 4.82 -5.59
C PRO A 371 -15.16 6.15 -5.18
N ARG A 372 -15.83 7.30 -5.34
CA ARG A 372 -15.33 8.60 -4.87
C ARG A 372 -15.06 8.64 -3.37
N ARG A 373 -15.90 7.96 -2.57
CA ARG A 373 -15.74 7.86 -1.11
C ARG A 373 -14.56 6.95 -0.76
N ILE A 374 -14.43 5.82 -1.45
CA ILE A 374 -13.27 4.92 -1.28
C ILE A 374 -11.98 5.66 -1.61
N PHE A 375 -11.94 6.34 -2.76
CA PHE A 375 -10.80 7.13 -3.20
C PHE A 375 -10.36 8.14 -2.13
N ARG A 376 -11.28 9.01 -1.67
CA ARG A 376 -10.99 10.05 -0.68
C ARG A 376 -10.47 9.48 0.63
N GLY A 377 -11.07 8.39 1.10
CA GLY A 377 -10.64 7.75 2.34
C GLY A 377 -9.26 7.11 2.20
N VAL A 378 -9.00 6.36 1.12
CA VAL A 378 -7.69 5.74 0.88
C VAL A 378 -6.58 6.79 0.77
N HIS A 379 -6.80 7.81 -0.07
CA HIS A 379 -5.86 8.91 -0.25
C HIS A 379 -5.54 9.61 1.08
N ARG A 380 -6.57 9.93 1.86
CA ARG A 380 -6.41 10.54 3.18
C ARG A 380 -5.64 9.63 4.14
N GLY A 381 -5.93 8.33 4.17
CA GLY A 381 -5.26 7.37 5.04
C GLY A 381 -3.77 7.25 4.75
N VAL A 382 -3.39 7.13 3.47
CA VAL A 382 -1.97 7.13 3.07
C VAL A 382 -1.29 8.46 3.41
N LYS A 383 -1.98 9.58 3.15
CA LYS A 383 -1.46 10.93 3.45
C LYS A 383 -1.17 11.11 4.95
N ASP A 384 -2.15 10.83 5.80
CA ASP A 384 -2.00 10.97 7.25
C ASP A 384 -0.90 10.01 7.76
N GLY A 385 -0.92 8.74 7.30
CA GLY A 385 0.10 7.75 7.65
C GLY A 385 1.54 8.13 7.28
N GLY A 386 1.76 8.59 6.03
CA GLY A 386 3.09 8.97 5.54
C GLY A 386 3.59 10.30 6.12
N ASN A 387 2.77 11.35 6.04
CA ASN A 387 3.16 12.69 6.48
C ASN A 387 3.47 12.73 7.98
N GLU A 388 2.61 12.13 8.81
CA GLU A 388 2.79 12.13 10.27
C GLU A 388 3.95 11.22 10.72
N SER A 389 4.29 10.20 9.92
CA SER A 389 5.51 9.39 10.14
C SER A 389 6.79 10.13 9.76
N GLY A 390 6.71 11.24 9.01
CA GLY A 390 7.87 11.98 8.51
C GLY A 390 8.65 11.22 7.42
N ILE A 391 7.93 10.46 6.58
CA ILE A 391 8.49 9.72 5.44
C ILE A 391 7.79 10.23 4.16
N PRO A 392 8.52 10.80 3.19
CA PRO A 392 7.89 11.43 2.03
C PRO A 392 7.32 10.38 1.08
N THR A 393 6.13 10.61 0.51
CA THR A 393 5.59 9.79 -0.58
C THR A 393 6.13 10.33 -1.90
N VAL A 394 7.04 9.61 -2.57
CA VAL A 394 7.82 10.19 -3.68
C VAL A 394 7.39 9.76 -5.07
N ASN A 395 6.66 8.65 -5.19
CA ASN A 395 6.15 8.16 -6.46
C ASN A 395 4.87 7.35 -6.27
N GLY A 396 4.05 7.24 -7.31
CA GLY A 396 2.79 6.53 -7.26
C GLY A 396 2.03 6.49 -8.58
N SER A 397 0.89 5.81 -8.60
CA SER A 397 0.00 5.75 -9.77
C SER A 397 -1.45 5.52 -9.35
N ILE A 398 -2.39 5.95 -10.19
CA ILE A 398 -3.82 5.78 -9.96
C ILE A 398 -4.48 5.29 -11.24
N THR A 399 -4.99 4.06 -11.20
CA THR A 399 -5.67 3.40 -12.31
C THR A 399 -7.15 3.21 -12.01
N PHE A 400 -7.98 3.33 -13.04
CA PHE A 400 -9.42 3.21 -12.98
C PHE A 400 -9.94 2.14 -13.95
N ASP A 401 -10.76 1.22 -13.44
CA ASP A 401 -11.53 0.25 -14.23
C ASP A 401 -12.74 -0.20 -13.40
N GLU A 402 -13.85 -0.51 -14.08
CA GLU A 402 -15.10 -0.91 -13.41
C GLU A 402 -14.98 -2.22 -12.59
N SER A 403 -14.02 -3.08 -12.92
CA SER A 403 -13.74 -4.31 -12.15
C SER A 403 -13.33 -4.04 -10.70
N PHE A 404 -12.81 -2.85 -10.40
CA PHE A 404 -12.42 -2.44 -9.04
C PHE A 404 -13.58 -1.83 -8.24
N LEU A 405 -14.80 -1.78 -8.79
CA LEU A 405 -16.00 -1.35 -8.05
C LEU A 405 -16.24 -2.22 -6.81
N GLY A 406 -16.04 -3.54 -6.95
CA GLY A 406 -16.26 -4.51 -5.87
C GLY A 406 -15.22 -4.44 -4.75
N LYS A 407 -13.97 -4.15 -5.11
CA LYS A 407 -12.84 -4.10 -4.19
C LYS A 407 -11.72 -3.24 -4.80
N PRO A 408 -11.24 -2.18 -4.13
CA PRO A 408 -10.10 -1.41 -4.60
C PRO A 408 -8.82 -2.24 -4.45
N LEU A 409 -7.81 -1.92 -5.24
CA LEU A 409 -6.45 -2.38 -4.97
C LEU A 409 -5.63 -1.22 -4.39
N VAL A 410 -5.02 -1.45 -3.24
CA VAL A 410 -4.27 -0.43 -2.49
C VAL A 410 -2.87 -0.99 -2.23
N PHE A 411 -1.90 -0.52 -2.99
CA PHE A 411 -0.49 -0.88 -2.85
C PHE A 411 0.24 0.23 -2.10
N CYS A 412 0.98 -0.14 -1.06
CA CYS A 412 1.82 0.75 -0.27
C CYS A 412 3.24 0.22 -0.31
N GLY A 413 4.22 1.07 -0.65
CA GLY A 413 5.63 0.71 -0.68
C GLY A 413 6.49 1.64 0.15
N THR A 414 7.61 1.12 0.63
CA THR A 414 8.62 1.88 1.38
C THR A 414 10.01 1.42 0.96
N GLY A 415 10.93 2.37 0.85
CA GLY A 415 12.36 2.08 0.72
C GLY A 415 13.16 2.62 1.89
N GLY A 416 14.24 1.92 2.24
CA GLY A 416 15.10 2.25 3.37
C GLY A 416 16.58 2.05 3.09
N ILE A 417 17.41 2.61 3.97
CA ILE A 417 18.87 2.45 3.98
C ILE A 417 19.33 1.72 5.23
N LEU A 418 20.32 0.84 5.06
CA LEU A 418 20.85 -0.02 6.10
C LEU A 418 22.38 0.02 6.04
N PRO A 419 23.12 0.27 7.13
CA PRO A 419 24.57 0.10 7.12
C PRO A 419 24.92 -1.38 6.85
N LEU A 420 25.98 -1.68 6.10
CA LEU A 420 26.38 -3.08 5.89
C LEU A 420 26.82 -3.75 7.19
N LYS A 421 27.43 -2.97 8.10
CA LYS A 421 27.87 -3.44 9.41
C LYS A 421 27.25 -2.60 10.52
N SER A 422 26.83 -3.24 11.61
CA SER A 422 26.48 -2.57 12.87
C SER A 422 27.07 -3.34 14.05
N ASN A 423 27.78 -2.63 14.94
CA ASN A 423 28.48 -3.20 16.08
C ASN A 423 29.31 -4.46 15.75
N GLY A 424 30.05 -4.43 14.64
CA GLY A 424 30.90 -5.54 14.19
C GLY A 424 30.19 -6.72 13.49
N ARG A 425 28.86 -6.70 13.38
CA ARG A 425 28.04 -7.73 12.72
C ARG A 425 27.51 -7.24 11.38
N ASP A 426 27.13 -8.15 10.49
CA ASP A 426 26.41 -7.81 9.26
C ASP A 426 25.01 -7.33 9.61
N ALA A 427 24.68 -6.08 9.30
CA ALA A 427 23.40 -5.52 9.72
C ALA A 427 22.23 -6.04 8.88
N TYR A 428 22.50 -6.73 7.76
CA TYR A 428 21.49 -7.38 6.93
C TYR A 428 21.18 -8.82 7.37
N GLU A 429 21.76 -9.31 8.46
CA GLU A 429 21.45 -10.60 9.08
C GLU A 429 20.80 -10.41 10.47
N LYS A 430 20.04 -11.41 10.91
CA LYS A 430 19.44 -11.50 12.25
C LYS A 430 20.18 -12.57 13.05
N TYR A 431 20.39 -12.33 14.34
CA TYR A 431 21.25 -13.14 15.22
C TYR A 431 20.54 -13.61 16.49
N VAL A 432 19.25 -13.91 16.42
CA VAL A 432 18.44 -14.34 17.59
C VAL A 432 19.02 -15.63 18.18
N ASN A 433 19.24 -15.68 19.49
CA ASN A 433 19.81 -16.84 20.18
C ASN A 433 18.87 -17.38 21.26
N PRO A 434 18.94 -18.69 21.59
CA PRO A 434 18.32 -19.20 22.81
C PRO A 434 18.76 -18.40 24.03
N GLY A 435 17.82 -18.02 24.88
CA GLY A 435 18.05 -17.18 26.05
C GLY A 435 17.84 -15.68 25.83
N ASP A 436 17.74 -15.22 24.58
CA ASP A 436 17.34 -13.84 24.30
C ASP A 436 15.92 -13.59 24.79
N LEU A 437 15.70 -12.44 25.43
CA LEU A 437 14.38 -12.02 25.89
C LEU A 437 13.53 -11.60 24.69
N ILE A 438 12.26 -11.98 24.73
CA ILE A 438 11.25 -11.51 23.78
C ILE A 438 10.68 -10.21 24.34
N VAL A 439 10.95 -9.10 23.65
CA VAL A 439 10.49 -7.77 24.02
C VAL A 439 9.51 -7.26 22.98
N MET A 440 8.30 -6.91 23.42
CA MET A 440 7.34 -6.19 22.60
C MET A 440 7.58 -4.68 22.74
N CYS A 441 7.66 -3.98 21.61
CA CYS A 441 7.96 -2.56 21.52
C CYS A 441 6.86 -1.83 20.73
N GLY A 442 6.45 -0.64 21.19
CA GLY A 442 5.54 0.26 20.46
C GLY A 442 4.10 0.24 20.98
N GLY A 443 3.12 0.07 20.10
CA GLY A 443 1.68 0.17 20.38
C GLY A 443 1.16 -0.85 21.40
N LEU A 444 0.06 -0.53 22.09
CA LEU A 444 -0.58 -1.43 23.06
C LEU A 444 -1.52 -2.42 22.36
N ILE A 445 -1.74 -3.60 22.96
CA ILE A 445 -2.62 -4.64 22.43
C ILE A 445 -4.09 -4.29 22.67
N GLY A 446 -4.92 -4.37 21.61
CA GLY A 446 -6.37 -4.19 21.66
C GLY A 446 -7.10 -5.30 20.90
N LYS A 447 -8.43 -5.24 20.83
CA LYS A 447 -9.23 -6.14 19.96
C LYS A 447 -9.23 -5.71 18.49
N ASP A 448 -8.27 -4.89 18.11
CA ASP A 448 -8.13 -4.36 16.76
C ASP A 448 -7.60 -5.46 15.83
N GLY A 449 -8.25 -5.65 14.68
CA GLY A 449 -7.76 -6.56 13.65
C GLY A 449 -7.79 -8.05 14.01
N ILE A 450 -8.55 -8.46 15.04
CA ILE A 450 -8.75 -9.89 15.32
C ILE A 450 -9.36 -10.55 14.07
N HIS A 451 -8.74 -11.66 13.64
CA HIS A 451 -9.06 -12.41 12.41
C HIS A 451 -8.76 -11.66 11.10
N GLY A 452 -7.88 -10.66 11.10
CA GLY A 452 -7.51 -9.89 9.90
C GLY A 452 -6.89 -10.74 8.78
N ALA A 453 -5.95 -11.64 9.10
CA ALA A 453 -5.32 -12.52 8.10
C ALA A 453 -6.29 -13.57 7.52
N THR A 454 -7.10 -14.21 8.38
CA THR A 454 -8.12 -15.19 7.94
C THR A 454 -9.23 -14.51 7.15
N PHE A 455 -9.62 -13.28 7.51
CA PHE A 455 -10.56 -12.46 6.76
C PHE A 455 -10.03 -12.05 5.39
N SER A 456 -8.77 -11.62 5.31
CA SER A 456 -8.13 -11.25 4.04
C SER A 456 -7.97 -12.44 3.09
N SER A 457 -7.98 -13.66 3.63
CA SER A 457 -7.99 -14.93 2.90
C SER A 457 -9.39 -15.39 2.47
N ALA A 458 -10.44 -14.62 2.79
CA ALA A 458 -11.83 -14.90 2.43
C ALA A 458 -12.39 -13.86 1.44
N HIS A 459 -13.56 -14.15 0.87
CA HIS A 459 -14.30 -13.20 0.01
C HIS A 459 -14.99 -12.13 0.84
N LEU A 460 -15.09 -10.90 0.31
CA LEU A 460 -15.94 -9.87 0.91
C LEU A 460 -17.43 -10.21 0.74
N THR A 461 -18.16 -10.16 1.85
CA THR A 461 -19.63 -10.36 1.94
C THR A 461 -20.27 -9.36 2.92
N GLU A 462 -21.60 -9.27 2.98
CA GLU A 462 -22.31 -8.41 3.93
C GLU A 462 -22.13 -8.82 5.41
N ALA A 463 -21.78 -10.08 5.67
CA ALA A 463 -21.53 -10.59 7.02
C ALA A 463 -20.08 -10.41 7.49
N SER A 464 -19.26 -9.68 6.72
CA SER A 464 -17.84 -9.49 7.03
C SER A 464 -17.66 -8.81 8.39
N PRO A 465 -16.82 -9.35 9.29
CA PRO A 465 -16.67 -8.84 10.64
C PRO A 465 -16.03 -7.45 10.65
N THR A 466 -16.66 -6.53 11.37
CA THR A 466 -16.19 -5.13 11.52
C THR A 466 -14.98 -4.99 12.44
N SER A 467 -14.64 -6.05 13.19
CA SER A 467 -13.43 -6.11 14.04
C SER A 467 -12.11 -6.08 13.26
N ALA A 468 -12.15 -6.28 11.93
CA ALA A 468 -10.99 -6.19 11.06
C ALA A 468 -10.49 -4.74 10.84
N VAL A 469 -11.26 -3.73 11.26
CA VAL A 469 -10.89 -2.32 11.10
C VAL A 469 -9.83 -1.93 12.12
N GLN A 470 -8.74 -1.35 11.65
CA GLN A 470 -7.59 -0.93 12.44
C GLN A 470 -7.38 0.58 12.30
N ILE A 471 -6.84 1.22 13.34
CA ILE A 471 -6.42 2.62 13.32
C ILE A 471 -4.93 2.63 13.66
N GLY A 472 -4.12 3.09 12.71
CA GLY A 472 -2.69 3.36 12.91
C GLY A 472 -2.43 4.62 13.74
N ASP A 473 -1.23 4.71 14.28
CA ASP A 473 -0.68 5.81 15.09
C ASP A 473 0.74 6.16 14.59
N PRO A 474 0.84 6.96 13.51
CA PRO A 474 2.12 7.30 12.88
C PRO A 474 3.14 7.94 13.84
N ILE A 475 2.68 8.66 14.86
CA ILE A 475 3.54 9.30 15.86
C ILE A 475 4.21 8.25 16.74
N THR A 476 3.47 7.25 17.19
CA THR A 476 4.03 6.10 17.93
C THR A 476 5.05 5.36 17.07
N GLN A 477 4.74 5.12 15.79
CA GLN A 477 5.71 4.53 14.86
C GLN A 477 6.98 5.37 14.72
N LYS A 478 6.86 6.70 14.58
CA LYS A 478 8.03 7.58 14.45
C LYS A 478 8.95 7.49 15.68
N LYS A 479 8.40 7.52 16.89
CA LYS A 479 9.18 7.35 18.13
C LYS A 479 9.89 6.00 18.16
N MET A 480 9.19 4.94 17.75
CA MET A 480 9.73 3.59 17.66
C MET A 480 10.87 3.49 16.63
N ILE A 481 10.75 4.09 15.44
CA ILE A 481 11.83 4.13 14.44
C ILE A 481 13.10 4.73 15.04
N ASP A 482 13.00 5.91 15.66
CA ASP A 482 14.16 6.61 16.21
C ASP A 482 14.80 5.84 17.37
N PHE A 483 13.99 5.17 18.19
CA PHE A 483 14.45 4.29 19.26
C PHE A 483 15.19 3.06 18.73
N THR A 484 14.59 2.33 17.79
CA THR A 484 15.12 1.08 17.27
C THR A 484 16.46 1.29 16.56
N LEU A 485 16.59 2.36 15.77
CA LEU A 485 17.85 2.68 15.08
C LEU A 485 18.98 3.04 16.07
N GLU A 486 18.67 3.78 17.14
CA GLU A 486 19.67 4.05 18.18
C GLU A 486 20.04 2.77 18.96
N ALA A 487 19.05 1.92 19.27
CA ALA A 487 19.30 0.64 19.93
C ALA A 487 20.15 -0.30 19.05
N ARG A 488 19.96 -0.28 17.73
CA ARG A 488 20.78 -1.00 16.74
C ARG A 488 22.23 -0.56 16.81
N ASP A 489 22.46 0.75 16.74
CA ASP A 489 23.80 1.35 16.66
C ASP A 489 24.59 1.13 17.96
N LEU A 490 23.89 1.06 19.10
CA LEU A 490 24.44 0.67 20.40
C LEU A 490 24.60 -0.85 20.58
N GLY A 491 24.09 -1.66 19.65
CA GLY A 491 24.19 -3.12 19.71
C GLY A 491 23.35 -3.77 20.81
N LEU A 492 22.21 -3.18 21.18
CA LEU A 492 21.41 -3.60 22.33
C LEU A 492 20.48 -4.80 22.08
N TYR A 493 20.35 -5.26 20.83
CA TYR A 493 19.51 -6.40 20.48
C TYR A 493 20.15 -7.30 19.42
N SER A 494 19.57 -8.50 19.27
CA SER A 494 20.05 -9.60 18.44
C SER A 494 19.28 -9.75 17.13
N GLY A 495 18.01 -9.34 17.11
CA GLY A 495 17.16 -9.35 15.93
C GLY A 495 15.81 -8.72 16.25
N LEU A 496 15.04 -8.44 15.21
CA LEU A 496 13.69 -7.88 15.33
C LEU A 496 12.81 -8.31 14.15
N THR A 497 11.50 -8.19 14.31
CA THR A 497 10.52 -8.29 13.22
C THR A 497 9.29 -7.46 13.55
N ASP A 498 8.48 -7.15 12.55
CA ASP A 498 7.23 -6.41 12.76
C ASP A 498 6.13 -7.31 13.35
N ASN A 499 5.13 -6.68 13.96
CA ASN A 499 3.87 -7.35 14.29
C ASN A 499 2.81 -6.92 13.26
N GLY A 500 2.58 -7.78 12.27
CA GLY A 500 1.54 -7.64 11.27
C GLY A 500 0.40 -8.65 11.48
N ALA A 501 0.07 -9.37 10.40
CA ALA A 501 -0.94 -10.42 10.38
C ALA A 501 -0.62 -11.53 11.39
N GLY A 502 -1.61 -11.96 12.18
CA GLY A 502 -1.41 -12.96 13.24
C GLY A 502 -0.63 -12.47 14.48
N GLY A 503 -0.23 -11.20 14.54
CA GLY A 503 0.26 -10.54 15.74
C GLY A 503 1.52 -11.16 16.36
N LEU A 504 1.48 -11.40 17.67
CA LEU A 504 2.58 -12.02 18.40
C LEU A 504 2.76 -13.49 17.99
N GLY A 505 1.68 -14.18 17.62
CA GLY A 505 1.71 -15.57 17.16
C GLY A 505 2.61 -15.78 15.94
N SER A 506 2.46 -14.94 14.90
CA SER A 506 3.32 -15.00 13.70
C SER A 506 4.73 -14.48 14.01
N SER A 507 4.86 -13.25 14.51
CA SER A 507 6.19 -12.64 14.71
C SER A 507 7.11 -13.43 15.64
N VAL A 508 6.60 -13.93 16.78
CA VAL A 508 7.40 -14.76 17.70
C VAL A 508 7.61 -16.15 17.11
N GLY A 509 6.58 -16.74 16.49
CA GLY A 509 6.69 -18.06 15.85
C GLY A 509 7.67 -18.09 14.69
N GLU A 510 7.80 -17.01 13.93
CA GLU A 510 8.79 -16.85 12.87
C GLU A 510 10.20 -16.67 13.44
N MET A 511 10.36 -15.81 14.45
CA MET A 511 11.66 -15.62 15.10
C MET A 511 12.11 -16.86 15.88
N ALA A 512 11.19 -17.68 16.39
CA ALA A 512 11.50 -18.93 17.08
C ALA A 512 12.19 -19.96 16.16
N GLN A 513 12.07 -19.85 14.83
CA GLN A 513 12.79 -20.72 13.89
C GLN A 513 14.30 -20.50 13.90
N PHE A 514 14.80 -19.37 14.43
CA PHE A 514 16.24 -19.14 14.62
C PHE A 514 16.80 -19.91 15.83
N THR A 515 15.96 -20.24 16.81
CA THR A 515 16.40 -20.81 18.11
C THR A 515 15.83 -22.19 18.38
N ASP A 516 14.79 -22.60 17.65
CA ASP A 516 13.99 -23.80 17.87
C ASP A 516 13.07 -23.74 19.10
N GLY A 517 12.41 -22.59 19.33
CA GLY A 517 11.36 -22.49 20.36
C GLY A 517 11.17 -21.10 20.98
N ALA A 518 10.06 -20.93 21.68
CA ALA A 518 9.75 -19.71 22.42
C ALA A 518 8.78 -19.95 23.59
N THR A 519 8.94 -19.18 24.66
CA THR A 519 7.99 -19.11 25.78
C THR A 519 7.48 -17.69 25.98
N LEU A 520 6.16 -17.52 25.99
CA LEU A 520 5.46 -16.24 26.13
C LEU A 520 4.62 -16.19 27.41
N TYR A 521 4.53 -15.00 28.02
CA TYR A 521 3.70 -14.68 29.17
C TYR A 521 2.69 -13.59 28.78
N LEU A 522 1.49 -14.01 28.41
CA LEU A 522 0.48 -13.15 27.80
C LEU A 522 -0.10 -12.11 28.78
N ASP A 523 -0.04 -12.37 30.08
CA ASP A 523 -0.42 -11.43 31.14
C ASP A 523 0.59 -10.27 31.33
N LYS A 524 1.80 -10.39 30.77
CA LYS A 524 2.81 -9.32 30.75
C LYS A 524 2.66 -8.40 29.54
N CYS A 525 1.84 -8.76 28.56
CA CYS A 525 1.65 -7.94 27.37
C CYS A 525 0.89 -6.65 27.72
N PRO A 526 1.35 -5.48 27.25
CA PRO A 526 0.70 -4.22 27.55
C PRO A 526 -0.61 -4.08 26.75
N LEU A 527 -1.73 -3.85 27.46
CA LEU A 527 -3.08 -3.82 26.87
C LEU A 527 -3.66 -2.39 26.85
N LYS A 528 -4.47 -2.07 25.83
CA LYS A 528 -5.26 -0.83 25.73
C LYS A 528 -6.35 -0.78 26.80
N TYR A 529 -6.98 -1.92 27.06
CA TYR A 529 -8.02 -2.10 28.07
C TYR A 529 -7.97 -3.54 28.61
N PRO A 530 -8.41 -3.76 29.86
CA PRO A 530 -8.40 -5.07 30.47
C PRO A 530 -9.51 -5.98 29.90
N GLY A 531 -9.38 -7.30 30.10
CA GLY A 531 -10.42 -8.28 29.76
C GLY A 531 -10.30 -8.95 28.39
N LEU A 532 -9.18 -8.77 27.67
CA LEU A 532 -8.87 -9.59 26.50
C LEU A 532 -8.56 -11.02 26.92
N LYS A 533 -9.14 -12.00 26.21
CA LYS A 533 -8.80 -13.41 26.40
C LYS A 533 -7.36 -13.68 25.95
N PRO A 534 -6.67 -14.70 26.48
CA PRO A 534 -5.29 -15.00 26.10
C PRO A 534 -5.08 -15.17 24.58
N TRP A 535 -5.98 -15.84 23.88
CA TRP A 535 -5.88 -15.96 22.42
C TRP A 535 -6.03 -14.62 21.70
N GLU A 536 -6.94 -13.74 22.17
CA GLU A 536 -7.10 -12.39 21.62
C GLU A 536 -5.82 -11.56 21.78
N ILE A 537 -5.08 -11.75 22.88
CA ILE A 537 -3.79 -11.08 23.11
C ILE A 537 -2.74 -11.57 22.10
N LEU A 538 -2.65 -12.88 21.89
CA LEU A 538 -1.64 -13.49 21.02
C LEU A 538 -1.84 -13.08 19.55
N ILE A 539 -3.09 -13.11 19.06
CA ILE A 539 -3.37 -12.91 17.63
C ILE A 539 -3.79 -11.48 17.28
N SER A 540 -3.89 -10.58 18.25
CA SER A 540 -4.22 -9.17 18.00
C SER A 540 -3.32 -8.58 16.92
N GLU A 541 -3.91 -7.89 15.96
CA GLU A 541 -3.22 -7.17 14.88
C GLU A 541 -3.25 -5.65 15.13
N ALA A 542 -3.28 -5.24 16.41
CA ALA A 542 -3.08 -3.85 16.80
C ALA A 542 -1.77 -3.29 16.19
N GLN A 543 -1.79 -2.02 15.80
CA GLN A 543 -0.73 -1.44 14.98
C GLN A 543 0.46 -0.90 15.79
N GLU A 544 1.52 -0.53 15.06
CA GLU A 544 2.76 0.08 15.58
C GLU A 544 3.53 -0.77 16.58
N ARG A 545 3.58 -2.09 16.37
CA ARG A 545 4.30 -3.01 17.26
C ARG A 545 5.43 -3.73 16.54
N MET A 546 6.51 -4.00 17.29
CA MET A 546 7.65 -4.83 16.88
C MET A 546 7.96 -5.88 17.96
N THR A 547 8.37 -7.07 17.53
CA THR A 547 9.01 -8.08 18.39
C THR A 547 10.52 -7.94 18.28
N ILE A 548 11.22 -7.80 19.41
CA ILE A 548 12.68 -7.58 19.47
C ILE A 548 13.30 -8.63 20.39
N ALA A 549 14.34 -9.32 19.90
CA ALA A 549 15.15 -10.25 20.67
C ALA A 549 16.30 -9.51 21.38
N VAL A 550 16.26 -9.45 22.71
CA VAL A 550 17.19 -8.65 23.52
C VAL A 550 18.02 -9.56 24.43
N PRO A 551 19.36 -9.56 24.33
CA PRO A 551 20.22 -10.29 25.28
C PRO A 551 19.94 -9.87 26.72
N LYS A 552 19.94 -10.82 27.66
CA LYS A 552 19.61 -10.59 29.07
C LYS A 552 20.52 -9.53 29.71
N GLU A 553 21.78 -9.46 29.31
CA GLU A 553 22.75 -8.47 29.77
C GLU A 553 22.51 -7.05 29.26
N SER A 554 21.74 -6.91 28.16
CA SER A 554 21.47 -5.62 27.51
C SER A 554 20.11 -5.02 27.90
N ILE A 555 19.24 -5.78 28.57
CA ILE A 555 17.84 -5.39 28.81
C ILE A 555 17.69 -4.08 29.59
N ASP A 556 18.51 -3.86 30.62
CA ASP A 556 18.42 -2.65 31.44
C ASP A 556 18.76 -1.40 30.62
N GLN A 557 19.78 -1.49 29.76
CA GLN A 557 20.16 -0.39 28.87
C GLN A 557 19.10 -0.17 27.79
N PHE A 558 18.54 -1.25 27.24
CA PHE A 558 17.46 -1.21 26.25
C PHE A 558 16.20 -0.52 26.81
N LEU A 559 15.73 -0.90 28.00
CA LEU A 559 14.56 -0.29 28.64
C LEU A 559 14.82 1.15 29.08
N ALA A 560 16.03 1.46 29.55
CA ALA A 560 16.41 2.84 29.87
C ALA A 560 16.38 3.74 28.62
N LEU A 561 16.85 3.23 27.49
CA LEU A 561 16.78 3.91 26.20
C LEU A 561 15.32 4.10 25.73
N ALA A 562 14.50 3.05 25.84
CA ALA A 562 13.08 3.10 25.47
C ALA A 562 12.33 4.19 26.25
N LYS A 563 12.54 4.24 27.57
CA LYS A 563 11.99 5.28 28.45
C LYS A 563 12.44 6.68 28.02
N ARG A 564 13.73 6.87 27.70
CA ARG A 564 14.26 8.16 27.24
C ARG A 564 13.65 8.59 25.90
N ARG A 565 13.36 7.64 25.02
CA ARG A 565 12.71 7.88 23.71
C ARG A 565 11.19 7.90 23.79
N SER A 566 10.60 7.74 24.98
CA SER A 566 9.15 7.65 25.19
C SER A 566 8.49 6.55 24.33
N VAL A 567 9.13 5.39 24.30
CA VAL A 567 8.65 4.17 23.63
C VAL A 567 8.29 3.14 24.69
N ASP A 568 7.08 2.59 24.58
CA ASP A 568 6.60 1.53 25.45
C ASP A 568 7.27 0.20 25.06
N CYS A 569 7.96 -0.44 26.02
CA CYS A 569 8.61 -1.73 25.85
C CYS A 569 8.26 -2.65 27.03
N ALA A 570 7.92 -3.91 26.74
CA ALA A 570 7.62 -4.92 27.75
C ALA A 570 8.33 -6.25 27.44
N VAL A 571 8.99 -6.83 28.44
CA VAL A 571 9.53 -8.20 28.36
C VAL A 571 8.37 -9.17 28.50
N ILE A 572 8.04 -9.89 27.42
CA ILE A 572 6.88 -10.77 27.34
C ILE A 572 7.27 -12.25 27.26
N GLY A 573 8.56 -12.58 27.20
CA GLY A 573 8.97 -13.97 27.03
C GLY A 573 10.48 -14.15 26.87
N GLU A 574 10.86 -15.35 26.44
CA GLU A 574 12.23 -15.76 26.15
C GLU A 574 12.24 -16.75 24.98
N PHE A 575 13.22 -16.64 24.08
CA PHE A 575 13.47 -17.62 23.03
C PHE A 575 14.15 -18.86 23.62
N THR A 576 13.68 -20.04 23.23
CA THR A 576 14.14 -21.34 23.73
C THR A 576 14.60 -22.24 22.58
N ASP A 577 15.08 -23.44 22.89
CA ASP A 577 15.65 -24.43 21.97
C ASP A 577 15.05 -25.84 22.17
N ASN A 578 13.77 -25.89 22.56
CA ASN A 578 13.08 -27.13 22.97
C ASN A 578 12.07 -27.66 21.93
N GLY A 579 12.04 -27.10 20.73
CA GLY A 579 11.16 -27.46 19.62
C GLY A 579 9.71 -26.96 19.74
N THR A 580 9.39 -26.13 20.73
CA THR A 580 7.98 -25.78 21.05
C THR A 580 7.73 -24.29 21.20
N ILE A 581 6.50 -23.88 20.87
CA ILE A 581 5.93 -22.60 21.29
C ILE A 581 5.03 -22.86 22.50
N GLN A 582 5.34 -22.17 23.59
CA GLN A 582 4.57 -22.22 24.83
C GLN A 582 4.04 -20.85 25.18
N CYS A 583 2.74 -20.76 25.51
CA CYS A 583 2.17 -19.53 26.06
C CYS A 583 1.59 -19.80 27.45
N TYR A 584 1.90 -18.90 28.38
CA TYR A 584 1.35 -18.86 29.72
C TYR A 584 0.45 -17.63 29.86
N TYR A 585 -0.59 -17.77 30.68
CA TYR A 585 -1.35 -16.64 31.20
C TYR A 585 -1.36 -16.76 32.72
N LYS A 586 -0.63 -15.87 33.39
CA LYS A 586 -0.22 -16.04 34.80
C LYS A 586 0.55 -17.35 34.95
N ASP A 587 0.15 -18.21 35.88
CA ASP A 587 0.82 -19.49 36.16
C ASP A 587 0.28 -20.67 35.31
N ALA A 588 -0.73 -20.45 34.47
CA ALA A 588 -1.36 -21.49 33.67
C ALA A 588 -0.81 -21.53 32.24
N ILE A 589 -0.40 -22.71 31.78
CA ILE A 589 -0.11 -22.94 30.36
C ILE A 589 -1.42 -22.94 29.58
N VAL A 590 -1.47 -22.16 28.50
CA VAL A 590 -2.65 -22.02 27.64
C VAL A 590 -2.38 -22.49 26.21
N CYS A 591 -1.12 -22.58 25.79
CA CYS A 591 -0.69 -23.07 24.48
C CYS A 591 0.56 -23.93 24.63
N TYR A 592 0.58 -25.08 23.98
CA TYR A 592 1.74 -25.94 23.79
C TYR A 592 1.69 -26.56 22.39
N LEU A 593 2.56 -26.10 21.50
CA LEU A 593 2.57 -26.52 20.10
C LEU A 593 3.99 -26.76 19.58
N ASP A 594 4.18 -27.87 18.86
CA ASP A 594 5.43 -28.19 18.19
C ASP A 594 5.67 -27.20 17.03
N LEU A 595 6.86 -26.62 16.96
CA LEU A 595 7.20 -25.58 15.99
C LEU A 595 7.19 -26.13 14.54
N ASP A 596 7.71 -27.34 14.36
CA ASP A 596 7.68 -28.06 13.07
C ASP A 596 6.26 -28.29 12.58
N MET A 597 5.35 -28.69 13.48
CA MET A 597 3.95 -28.88 13.12
C MET A 597 3.31 -27.55 12.70
N LEU A 598 3.59 -26.46 13.43
CA LEU A 598 3.06 -25.14 13.10
C LEU A 598 3.53 -24.65 11.72
N HIS A 599 4.79 -24.88 11.35
CA HIS A 599 5.35 -24.31 10.11
C HIS A 599 5.33 -25.24 8.90
N GLU A 600 5.51 -26.54 9.10
CA GLU A 600 5.67 -27.56 8.05
C GLU A 600 4.49 -28.54 7.98
N GLY A 601 3.52 -28.48 8.91
CA GLY A 601 2.36 -29.38 8.94
C GLY A 601 1.26 -29.09 7.91
N ASN A 602 1.30 -27.92 7.24
CA ASN A 602 0.28 -27.50 6.29
C ASN A 602 0.35 -28.30 4.96
N PRO A 603 -0.75 -28.90 4.46
CA PRO A 603 -0.74 -29.64 3.20
C PRO A 603 -0.54 -28.73 1.99
N LYS A 604 0.07 -29.28 0.93
CA LYS A 604 0.21 -28.58 -0.36
C LYS A 604 -1.06 -28.67 -1.19
N LEU A 605 -1.54 -27.52 -1.67
CA LEU A 605 -2.64 -27.47 -2.62
C LEU A 605 -2.28 -28.15 -3.95
N GLN A 606 -3.24 -28.89 -4.49
CA GLN A 606 -3.18 -29.51 -5.81
C GLN A 606 -4.17 -28.78 -6.72
N LEU A 607 -3.65 -27.98 -7.66
CA LEU A 607 -4.46 -27.09 -8.50
C LEU A 607 -4.38 -27.49 -9.97
N LYS A 608 -5.38 -27.07 -10.74
CA LYS A 608 -5.44 -27.23 -12.20
C LYS A 608 -5.55 -25.86 -12.86
N ALA A 609 -4.82 -25.68 -13.93
CA ALA A 609 -4.81 -24.45 -14.70
C ALA A 609 -4.99 -24.77 -16.19
N GLU A 610 -5.88 -24.05 -16.86
CA GLU A 610 -6.17 -24.28 -18.28
C GLU A 610 -6.24 -22.94 -19.02
N TRP A 611 -5.25 -22.68 -19.87
CA TRP A 611 -5.20 -21.49 -20.69
C TRP A 611 -5.98 -21.70 -21.99
N LYS A 612 -6.76 -20.69 -22.34
CA LYS A 612 -7.42 -20.58 -23.63
C LYS A 612 -6.92 -19.31 -24.31
N GLU A 613 -6.26 -19.48 -25.45
CA GLU A 613 -5.73 -18.37 -26.22
C GLU A 613 -6.85 -17.50 -26.80
N THR A 614 -6.65 -16.19 -26.71
CA THR A 614 -7.56 -15.21 -27.30
C THR A 614 -7.14 -14.97 -28.75
N VAL A 615 -8.08 -15.04 -29.69
CA VAL A 615 -7.79 -14.76 -31.10
C VAL A 615 -7.70 -13.25 -31.30
N GLU A 616 -6.54 -12.77 -31.75
CA GLU A 616 -6.36 -11.36 -32.11
C GLU A 616 -7.14 -11.05 -33.39
N VAL A 617 -8.02 -10.05 -33.31
CA VAL A 617 -8.77 -9.55 -34.44
C VAL A 617 -8.23 -8.17 -34.78
N LYS A 618 -7.80 -7.98 -36.03
CA LYS A 618 -7.43 -6.65 -36.52
C LYS A 618 -8.71 -5.81 -36.63
N VAL A 619 -8.80 -4.78 -35.80
CA VAL A 619 -9.88 -3.79 -35.81
C VAL A 619 -9.28 -2.41 -36.06
N SER A 620 -9.99 -1.59 -36.82
CA SER A 620 -9.63 -0.19 -37.07
C SER A 620 -10.80 0.69 -36.65
N SER A 621 -10.49 1.88 -36.15
CA SER A 621 -11.53 2.87 -35.86
C SER A 621 -11.92 3.58 -37.15
N LYS A 622 -13.15 4.12 -37.20
CA LYS A 622 -13.58 5.00 -38.30
C LYS A 622 -13.38 6.49 -37.95
N GLU A 623 -12.79 6.78 -36.79
CA GLU A 623 -12.60 8.14 -36.31
C GLU A 623 -11.48 8.84 -37.09
N THR A 624 -11.73 10.09 -37.48
CA THR A 624 -10.78 10.87 -38.29
C THR A 624 -10.48 12.25 -37.72
N ASP A 625 -11.17 12.65 -36.65
CA ASP A 625 -10.91 13.90 -35.92
C ASP A 625 -9.96 13.64 -34.74
N PHE A 626 -8.67 13.59 -35.04
CA PHE A 626 -7.64 13.29 -34.05
C PHE A 626 -7.44 14.41 -33.02
N ASN A 627 -7.86 15.65 -33.31
CA ASN A 627 -7.87 16.73 -32.33
C ASN A 627 -8.88 16.44 -31.21
N LEU A 628 -10.11 16.08 -31.59
CA LEU A 628 -11.14 15.69 -30.63
C LEU A 628 -10.74 14.44 -29.84
N MET A 629 -10.15 13.44 -30.50
CA MET A 629 -9.71 12.21 -29.83
C MET A 629 -8.63 12.48 -28.79
N LEU A 630 -7.63 13.30 -29.10
CA LEU A 630 -6.59 13.70 -28.14
C LEU A 630 -7.19 14.43 -26.93
N LYS A 631 -8.09 15.39 -27.16
CA LYS A 631 -8.77 16.12 -26.07
C LYS A 631 -9.57 15.19 -25.16
N LYS A 632 -10.32 14.25 -25.74
CA LYS A 632 -11.07 13.26 -24.95
C LYS A 632 -10.14 12.35 -24.16
N LEU A 633 -9.05 11.88 -24.78
CA LEU A 633 -8.07 11.01 -24.15
C LEU A 633 -7.39 11.68 -22.95
N LEU A 634 -6.93 12.93 -23.11
CA LEU A 634 -6.36 13.73 -22.01
C LEU A 634 -7.35 13.98 -20.86
N GLY A 635 -8.65 13.95 -21.15
CA GLY A 635 -9.70 14.09 -20.14
C GLY A 635 -10.12 12.79 -19.44
N ARG A 636 -9.55 11.64 -19.80
CA ARG A 636 -9.89 10.36 -19.16
C ARG A 636 -9.19 10.21 -17.81
N PRO A 637 -9.82 9.62 -16.78
CA PRO A 637 -9.22 9.47 -15.45
C PRO A 637 -7.83 8.82 -15.42
N ASN A 638 -7.56 7.82 -16.27
CA ASN A 638 -6.26 7.15 -16.34
C ASN A 638 -5.16 8.08 -16.88
N VAL A 639 -5.48 8.98 -17.82
CA VAL A 639 -4.53 9.89 -18.48
C VAL A 639 -4.46 11.27 -17.80
N ALA A 640 -5.58 11.77 -17.29
CA ALA A 640 -5.69 13.11 -16.70
C ALA A 640 -4.73 13.31 -15.53
N SER A 641 -4.39 14.57 -15.25
CA SER A 641 -3.47 14.93 -14.17
C SER A 641 -3.93 14.41 -12.82
N LYS A 642 -2.98 13.87 -12.04
CA LYS A 642 -3.20 13.46 -10.64
C LYS A 642 -2.78 14.55 -9.64
N GLU A 643 -2.40 15.74 -10.12
CA GLU A 643 -1.77 16.82 -9.35
C GLU A 643 -2.56 17.25 -8.11
N SER A 644 -3.88 17.45 -8.23
CA SER A 644 -4.72 17.90 -7.12
C SER A 644 -4.72 16.95 -5.93
N TRP A 645 -4.49 15.66 -6.18
CA TRP A 645 -4.45 14.62 -5.16
C TRP A 645 -3.03 14.43 -4.63
N VAL A 646 -2.05 14.32 -5.53
CA VAL A 646 -0.68 13.99 -5.15
C VAL A 646 0.01 15.13 -4.38
N ARG A 647 -0.27 16.41 -4.68
CA ARG A 647 0.33 17.57 -3.97
C ARG A 647 0.01 17.65 -2.48
N ILE A 648 -0.97 16.87 -2.02
CA ILE A 648 -1.40 16.86 -0.62
C ILE A 648 -0.43 16.02 0.24
N TYR A 649 0.34 15.13 -0.38
CA TYR A 649 1.39 14.38 0.29
C TYR A 649 2.63 15.25 0.53
N ASP A 650 3.38 14.91 1.58
CA ASP A 650 4.75 15.42 1.73
C ASP A 650 5.68 14.70 0.73
N HIS A 651 6.49 15.49 0.03
CA HIS A 651 7.49 15.00 -0.93
C HIS A 651 8.93 15.43 -0.56
N GLU A 652 9.12 16.17 0.53
CA GLU A 652 10.33 16.94 0.81
C GLU A 652 10.99 16.60 2.15
N VAL A 653 10.26 16.02 3.10
CA VAL A 653 10.81 15.66 4.40
C VAL A 653 12.05 14.79 4.22
N GLN A 654 13.06 15.01 5.08
CA GLN A 654 14.42 14.48 4.96
C GLN A 654 15.28 15.12 3.83
N ALA A 655 14.73 15.99 2.98
CA ALA A 655 15.40 16.75 1.93
C ALA A 655 16.16 15.89 0.90
N ARG A 656 15.54 14.76 0.47
CA ARG A 656 16.17 13.76 -0.41
C ARG A 656 15.68 13.80 -1.85
N THR A 657 14.45 14.24 -2.11
CA THR A 657 13.80 14.10 -3.42
C THR A 657 14.40 15.06 -4.45
N VAL A 658 15.05 14.51 -5.48
CA VAL A 658 15.67 15.25 -6.59
C VAL A 658 14.68 15.37 -7.74
N ASN A 659 14.18 14.23 -8.24
CA ASN A 659 13.10 14.19 -9.21
C ASN A 659 11.78 13.98 -8.45
N LYS A 660 10.93 15.00 -8.49
CA LYS A 660 9.66 15.06 -7.73
C LYS A 660 8.50 14.55 -8.58
N PRO A 661 7.36 14.17 -7.97
CA PRO A 661 6.18 13.73 -8.72
C PRO A 661 5.74 14.69 -9.82
N PHE A 662 5.85 16.00 -9.57
CA PHE A 662 5.63 17.02 -10.59
C PHE A 662 6.88 17.86 -10.82
N THR A 663 7.26 17.95 -12.09
CA THR A 663 8.32 18.81 -12.61
C THR A 663 7.77 19.63 -13.78
N GLY A 664 8.62 20.24 -14.59
CA GLY A 664 8.19 21.17 -15.63
C GLY A 664 8.57 22.61 -15.31
N LYS A 665 8.29 23.51 -16.25
CA LYS A 665 8.56 24.95 -16.07
C LYS A 665 7.75 25.55 -14.92
N ASP A 666 6.52 25.07 -14.75
CA ASP A 666 5.59 25.51 -13.70
C ASP A 666 5.45 24.46 -12.57
N ASN A 667 6.31 23.44 -12.55
CA ASN A 667 6.29 22.29 -11.63
C ASN A 667 4.97 21.52 -11.61
N ASP A 668 4.26 21.40 -12.73
CA ASP A 668 2.91 20.86 -12.80
C ASP A 668 2.71 19.75 -13.86
N GLY A 669 3.81 19.22 -14.39
CA GLY A 669 3.84 18.11 -15.32
C GLY A 669 4.30 16.81 -14.66
N PRO A 670 3.78 15.64 -15.07
CA PRO A 670 4.00 14.38 -14.37
C PRO A 670 5.40 13.84 -14.67
N SER A 671 6.18 13.55 -13.63
CA SER A 671 7.45 12.86 -13.80
C SER A 671 7.24 11.35 -13.98
N ASP A 672 8.11 10.70 -14.75
CA ASP A 672 8.16 9.23 -14.93
C ASP A 672 8.59 8.44 -13.67
N GLY A 673 8.63 9.07 -12.50
CA GLY A 673 9.04 8.47 -11.24
C GLY A 673 9.98 9.34 -10.42
N ALA A 674 10.57 8.76 -9.37
CA ALA A 674 11.36 9.51 -8.41
C ALA A 674 12.85 9.20 -8.47
N VAL A 675 13.67 10.20 -8.15
CA VAL A 675 15.11 10.06 -7.90
C VAL A 675 15.41 10.70 -6.56
N LEU A 676 16.06 9.94 -5.67
CA LEU A 676 16.39 10.32 -4.31
C LEU A 676 17.90 10.50 -4.17
N LYS A 677 18.33 11.54 -3.46
CA LYS A 677 19.70 11.71 -2.98
C LYS A 677 19.86 10.99 -1.64
N ILE A 678 20.79 10.03 -1.59
CA ILE A 678 20.93 9.14 -0.43
C ILE A 678 21.83 9.74 0.66
N PHE A 679 22.88 10.47 0.29
CA PHE A 679 23.77 11.09 1.27
C PHE A 679 23.98 12.57 0.96
N PRO A 680 23.94 13.48 1.96
CA PRO A 680 24.07 14.93 1.72
C PRO A 680 25.30 15.34 0.92
N HIS A 681 26.44 14.66 1.14
CA HIS A 681 27.72 14.96 0.51
C HIS A 681 28.08 14.06 -0.69
N SER A 682 27.14 13.22 -1.15
CA SER A 682 27.30 12.39 -2.36
C SER A 682 26.34 12.83 -3.46
N ASN A 683 26.67 12.49 -4.71
CA ASN A 683 25.75 12.58 -5.85
C ASN A 683 25.15 11.21 -6.21
N GLU A 684 25.45 10.17 -5.44
CA GLU A 684 24.80 8.88 -5.58
C GLU A 684 23.34 8.98 -5.13
N GLY A 685 22.47 8.37 -5.92
CA GLY A 685 21.04 8.38 -5.71
C GLY A 685 20.40 7.03 -5.96
N LEU A 686 19.09 6.98 -5.76
CA LEU A 686 18.26 5.82 -6.03
C LEU A 686 17.04 6.27 -6.84
N ALA A 687 16.79 5.60 -7.96
CA ALA A 687 15.55 5.75 -8.72
C ALA A 687 14.50 4.75 -8.24
N VAL A 688 13.23 5.16 -8.21
CA VAL A 688 12.09 4.28 -7.94
C VAL A 688 10.96 4.59 -8.90
N THR A 689 10.49 3.56 -9.60
CA THR A 689 9.48 3.63 -10.67
C THR A 689 8.50 2.47 -10.57
N HIS A 690 7.34 2.61 -11.22
CA HIS A 690 6.27 1.61 -11.19
C HIS A 690 5.72 1.39 -12.59
N GLY A 691 5.28 0.16 -12.86
CA GLY A 691 4.47 -0.16 -14.03
C GLY A 691 3.25 -0.98 -13.62
N ILE A 692 2.10 -0.65 -14.21
CA ILE A 692 0.81 -1.28 -13.88
C ILE A 692 -0.18 -1.08 -15.03
N VAL A 693 -0.62 -2.19 -15.64
CA VAL A 693 -1.53 -2.13 -16.82
C VAL A 693 -2.60 -3.24 -16.80
N PRO A 694 -3.50 -3.26 -15.80
CA PRO A 694 -4.46 -4.34 -15.60
C PRO A 694 -5.37 -4.59 -16.80
N ARG A 695 -5.67 -3.56 -17.61
CA ARG A 695 -6.53 -3.69 -18.81
C ARG A 695 -6.03 -4.72 -19.82
N TYR A 696 -4.72 -4.97 -19.89
CA TYR A 696 -4.16 -5.98 -20.80
C TYR A 696 -4.49 -7.42 -20.34
N SER A 697 -4.81 -7.63 -19.06
CA SER A 697 -5.16 -8.95 -18.52
C SER A 697 -6.45 -9.53 -19.11
N LYS A 698 -7.31 -8.68 -19.69
CA LYS A 698 -8.51 -9.06 -20.46
C LYS A 698 -8.15 -9.92 -21.69
N PHE A 699 -6.93 -9.77 -22.22
CA PHE A 699 -6.46 -10.45 -23.43
C PHE A 699 -5.38 -11.48 -23.11
N ASP A 700 -4.32 -11.05 -22.42
CA ASP A 700 -3.15 -11.88 -22.10
C ASP A 700 -2.42 -11.37 -20.85
N THR A 701 -2.39 -12.19 -19.80
CA THR A 701 -1.70 -11.86 -18.55
C THR A 701 -0.18 -11.97 -18.62
N PHE A 702 0.37 -12.70 -19.60
CA PHE A 702 1.82 -12.64 -19.85
C PHE A 702 2.19 -11.23 -20.32
N GLN A 703 1.46 -10.71 -21.32
CA GLN A 703 1.75 -9.38 -21.87
C GLN A 703 1.39 -8.27 -20.88
N MET A 704 0.35 -8.43 -20.07
CA MET A 704 0.10 -7.49 -18.96
C MET A 704 1.31 -7.38 -18.02
N ALA A 705 1.84 -8.51 -17.54
CA ALA A 705 2.98 -8.51 -16.64
C ALA A 705 4.26 -8.02 -17.34
N ALA A 706 4.51 -8.45 -18.58
CA ALA A 706 5.68 -8.03 -19.34
C ALA A 706 5.70 -6.51 -19.58
N ASN A 707 4.56 -5.91 -19.95
CA ASN A 707 4.46 -4.47 -20.14
C ASN A 707 4.63 -3.72 -18.81
N ALA A 708 4.07 -4.21 -17.70
CA ALA A 708 4.29 -3.60 -16.38
C ALA A 708 5.78 -3.59 -15.99
N ILE A 709 6.52 -4.67 -16.28
CA ILE A 709 7.97 -4.74 -16.01
C ILE A 709 8.74 -3.79 -16.94
N ASP A 710 8.44 -3.80 -18.24
CA ASP A 710 9.08 -2.92 -19.23
C ASP A 710 8.86 -1.44 -18.90
N GLU A 711 7.63 -1.06 -18.56
CA GLU A 711 7.29 0.32 -18.21
C GLU A 711 8.09 0.79 -16.99
N ALA A 712 8.12 0.00 -15.91
CA ALA A 712 8.89 0.34 -14.70
C ALA A 712 10.39 0.45 -15.00
N VAL A 713 10.97 -0.53 -15.70
CA VAL A 713 12.41 -0.55 -16.02
C VAL A 713 12.78 0.61 -16.96
N ARG A 714 12.01 0.84 -18.02
CA ARG A 714 12.22 1.91 -18.98
C ARG A 714 12.24 3.27 -18.30
N GLN A 715 11.28 3.52 -17.40
CA GLN A 715 11.21 4.73 -16.59
C GLN A 715 12.45 4.88 -15.68
N ALA A 716 12.92 3.81 -15.03
CA ALA A 716 14.12 3.87 -14.18
C ALA A 716 15.36 4.24 -15.02
N ILE A 717 15.49 3.67 -16.22
CA ILE A 717 16.59 3.95 -17.14
C ILE A 717 16.60 5.41 -17.60
N ILE A 718 15.46 6.01 -17.97
CA ILE A 718 15.40 7.41 -18.40
C ILE A 718 15.73 8.39 -17.25
N LEU A 719 15.46 8.00 -16.00
CA LEU A 719 15.85 8.75 -14.81
C LEU A 719 17.34 8.60 -14.46
N GLY A 720 18.07 7.74 -15.18
CA GLY A 720 19.52 7.56 -15.05
C GLY A 720 19.93 6.43 -14.12
N ALA A 721 19.04 5.49 -13.81
CA ALA A 721 19.41 4.27 -13.10
C ALA A 721 20.43 3.45 -13.90
N ASP A 722 21.38 2.86 -13.20
CA ASP A 722 22.35 1.91 -13.75
C ASP A 722 21.63 0.61 -14.17
N PRO A 723 21.59 0.27 -15.47
CA PRO A 723 20.89 -0.92 -15.95
C PRO A 723 21.37 -2.22 -15.29
N ASP A 724 22.65 -2.27 -14.88
CA ASP A 724 23.24 -3.46 -14.29
C ASP A 724 23.07 -3.53 -12.76
N ALA A 725 22.44 -2.52 -12.15
CA ALA A 725 22.12 -2.45 -10.73
C ALA A 725 20.60 -2.29 -10.48
N LEU A 726 19.77 -2.65 -11.46
CA LEU A 726 18.31 -2.69 -11.31
C LEU A 726 17.88 -3.91 -10.49
N VAL A 727 16.80 -3.74 -9.73
CA VAL A 727 16.06 -4.79 -9.01
C VAL A 727 14.57 -4.48 -9.01
N GLY A 728 13.74 -5.52 -8.86
CA GLY A 728 12.29 -5.46 -8.97
C GLY A 728 11.53 -5.91 -7.72
N LEU A 729 10.24 -5.57 -7.67
CA LEU A 729 9.25 -6.14 -6.77
C LEU A 729 8.03 -6.63 -7.55
N ASP A 730 7.55 -7.83 -7.24
CA ASP A 730 6.38 -8.46 -7.85
C ASP A 730 5.18 -8.48 -6.90
N ASN A 731 4.22 -7.58 -7.11
CA ASN A 731 3.03 -7.45 -6.27
C ASN A 731 1.77 -7.87 -7.05
N PHE A 732 1.31 -9.09 -6.81
CA PHE A 732 0.16 -9.69 -7.50
C PHE A 732 -1.15 -9.44 -6.76
N CYS A 733 -2.16 -8.94 -7.47
CA CYS A 733 -3.54 -8.86 -7.02
C CYS A 733 -4.43 -9.63 -8.00
N TRP A 734 -5.00 -10.74 -7.53
CA TRP A 734 -5.76 -11.67 -8.36
C TRP A 734 -7.18 -11.89 -7.84
N PRO A 735 -8.18 -12.06 -8.73
CA PRO A 735 -9.41 -12.74 -8.34
C PRO A 735 -9.09 -14.20 -7.98
N ASP A 736 -9.96 -14.84 -7.21
CA ASP A 736 -9.74 -16.20 -6.72
C ASP A 736 -9.41 -17.18 -7.85
N PRO A 737 -8.19 -17.75 -7.88
CA PRO A 737 -7.80 -18.69 -8.93
C PRO A 737 -8.16 -20.15 -8.58
N VAL A 738 -8.74 -20.42 -7.40
CA VAL A 738 -9.07 -21.78 -6.98
C VAL A 738 -10.44 -22.18 -7.53
N GLU A 739 -10.48 -23.26 -8.34
CA GLU A 739 -11.73 -23.81 -8.87
C GLU A 739 -12.63 -24.31 -7.74
N SER A 740 -13.87 -23.84 -7.72
CA SER A 740 -14.91 -24.25 -6.78
C SER A 740 -16.30 -24.00 -7.34
N ALA A 741 -17.36 -24.45 -6.67
CA ALA A 741 -18.74 -24.09 -7.04
C ALA A 741 -18.96 -22.56 -7.10
N ASN A 742 -18.21 -21.84 -6.28
CA ASN A 742 -18.22 -20.39 -6.18
C ASN A 742 -17.34 -19.70 -7.24
N THR A 743 -16.39 -20.43 -7.82
CA THR A 743 -15.43 -19.92 -8.81
C THR A 743 -15.24 -20.97 -9.91
N PRO A 744 -16.27 -21.16 -10.77
CA PRO A 744 -16.22 -22.19 -11.81
C PRO A 744 -15.18 -21.89 -12.90
N ASP A 745 -14.76 -20.63 -13.01
CA ASP A 745 -13.71 -20.13 -13.90
C ASP A 745 -12.30 -20.20 -13.29
N GLY A 746 -12.13 -20.84 -12.12
CA GLY A 746 -10.88 -20.88 -11.37
C GLY A 746 -9.69 -21.41 -12.19
N LYS A 747 -9.88 -22.47 -13.00
CA LYS A 747 -8.80 -23.00 -13.86
C LYS A 747 -8.23 -21.96 -14.83
N TYR A 748 -9.09 -21.11 -15.38
CA TYR A 748 -8.66 -20.05 -16.29
C TYR A 748 -7.93 -18.93 -15.54
N LYS A 749 -8.43 -18.53 -14.36
CA LYS A 749 -7.77 -17.56 -13.49
C LYS A 749 -6.42 -18.05 -12.96
N MET A 750 -6.30 -19.34 -12.66
CA MET A 750 -5.04 -19.98 -12.31
C MET A 750 -4.06 -20.00 -13.49
N ALA A 751 -4.54 -20.28 -14.71
CA ALA A 751 -3.73 -20.18 -15.92
C ALA A 751 -3.25 -18.75 -16.20
N GLN A 752 -4.12 -17.77 -15.98
CA GLN A 752 -3.76 -16.36 -16.03
C GLN A 752 -2.59 -16.06 -15.08
N LEU A 753 -2.63 -16.57 -13.85
CA LEU A 753 -1.58 -16.36 -12.84
C LEU A 753 -0.25 -17.03 -13.24
N VAL A 754 -0.31 -18.27 -13.75
CA VAL A 754 0.86 -18.97 -14.31
C VAL A 754 1.54 -18.12 -15.38
N ARG A 755 0.78 -17.59 -16.33
CA ARG A 755 1.31 -16.76 -17.43
C ARG A 755 1.95 -15.45 -16.96
N ALA A 756 1.38 -14.82 -15.93
CA ALA A 756 1.98 -13.62 -15.36
C ALA A 756 3.32 -13.95 -14.67
N CYS A 757 3.41 -15.09 -13.97
CA CYS A 757 4.67 -15.55 -13.36
C CYS A 757 5.72 -15.90 -14.42
N GLU A 758 5.34 -16.53 -15.54
CA GLU A 758 6.22 -16.78 -16.69
C GLU A 758 6.82 -15.47 -17.22
N ALA A 759 6.00 -14.44 -17.40
CA ALA A 759 6.47 -13.13 -17.84
C ALA A 759 7.44 -12.50 -16.84
N VAL A 760 7.16 -12.59 -15.53
CA VAL A 760 8.11 -12.12 -14.51
C VAL A 760 9.44 -12.85 -14.66
N HIS A 761 9.46 -14.18 -14.77
CA HIS A 761 10.68 -14.94 -14.96
C HIS A 761 11.45 -14.51 -16.22
N ASP A 762 10.80 -14.47 -17.38
CA ASP A 762 11.45 -14.26 -18.67
C ASP A 762 11.97 -12.82 -18.81
N ILE A 763 11.15 -11.83 -18.46
CA ILE A 763 11.50 -10.42 -18.63
C ILE A 763 12.53 -9.97 -17.60
N THR A 764 12.44 -10.41 -16.34
CA THR A 764 13.43 -10.04 -15.30
C THR A 764 14.83 -10.58 -15.61
N ILE A 765 14.92 -11.80 -16.17
CA ILE A 765 16.18 -12.36 -16.66
C ILE A 765 16.73 -11.52 -17.81
N ALA A 766 15.89 -11.24 -18.83
CA ALA A 766 16.31 -10.48 -20.00
C ALA A 766 16.79 -9.05 -19.65
N TYR A 767 16.18 -8.43 -18.64
CA TYR A 767 16.52 -7.08 -18.17
C TYR A 767 17.53 -7.05 -17.02
N ASN A 768 18.10 -8.19 -16.61
CA ASN A 768 19.02 -8.26 -15.46
C ASN A 768 18.45 -7.57 -14.20
N CYS A 769 17.14 -7.73 -13.96
CA CYS A 769 16.37 -7.02 -12.93
C CYS A 769 15.67 -8.03 -12.01
N PRO A 770 16.39 -8.69 -11.08
CA PRO A 770 15.81 -9.72 -10.23
C PRO A 770 14.76 -9.14 -9.28
N CYS A 771 13.68 -9.88 -9.03
CA CYS A 771 12.80 -9.58 -7.91
C CYS A 771 13.54 -9.84 -6.59
N ILE A 772 13.49 -8.88 -5.67
CA ILE A 772 14.18 -9.00 -4.35
C ILE A 772 13.20 -9.23 -3.20
N SER A 773 11.95 -8.82 -3.38
CA SER A 773 10.80 -9.15 -2.54
C SER A 773 9.52 -8.95 -3.36
N GLY A 774 8.36 -9.30 -2.80
CA GLY A 774 7.07 -9.21 -3.47
C GLY A 774 5.93 -9.49 -2.50
N LYS A 775 4.70 -9.58 -3.04
CA LYS A 775 3.50 -9.96 -2.31
C LYS A 775 2.43 -10.50 -3.24
N ASP A 776 1.56 -11.37 -2.72
CA ASP A 776 0.34 -11.80 -3.38
C ASP A 776 -0.92 -11.52 -2.54
N SER A 777 -1.99 -11.13 -3.22
CA SER A 777 -3.36 -11.03 -2.70
C SER A 777 -4.29 -11.77 -3.67
N MET A 778 -4.71 -12.98 -3.31
CA MET A 778 -5.38 -13.91 -4.24
C MET A 778 -6.91 -13.99 -4.10
N LYS A 779 -7.52 -13.16 -3.24
CA LYS A 779 -8.97 -13.18 -2.96
C LYS A 779 -9.64 -11.82 -3.24
N ASN A 780 -9.45 -11.31 -4.45
CA ASN A 780 -10.03 -10.03 -4.87
C ASN A 780 -11.33 -10.19 -5.67
N ASP A 781 -12.32 -10.84 -5.05
CA ASP A 781 -13.70 -10.89 -5.55
C ASP A 781 -14.66 -10.29 -4.51
N TYR A 782 -15.67 -9.58 -4.99
CA TYR A 782 -16.84 -9.19 -4.22
C TYR A 782 -18.03 -10.08 -4.57
N ARG A 783 -18.83 -10.45 -3.55
CA ARG A 783 -20.04 -11.27 -3.73
C ARG A 783 -21.22 -10.72 -2.93
N LYS A 784 -22.38 -10.63 -3.59
CA LYS A 784 -23.68 -10.40 -2.96
C LYS A 784 -24.77 -11.14 -3.72
N GLY A 785 -25.43 -12.10 -3.07
CA GLY A 785 -26.40 -13.00 -3.73
C GLY A 785 -25.76 -13.71 -4.93
N SER A 786 -26.37 -13.60 -6.11
CA SER A 786 -25.82 -14.14 -7.37
C SER A 786 -24.81 -13.21 -8.07
N LYS A 787 -24.64 -11.97 -7.60
CA LYS A 787 -23.74 -11.00 -8.22
C LYS A 787 -22.31 -11.22 -7.73
N LYS A 788 -21.38 -11.38 -8.67
CA LYS A 788 -19.94 -11.49 -8.45
C LYS A 788 -19.24 -10.39 -9.26
N ILE A 789 -18.33 -9.65 -8.62
CA ILE A 789 -17.44 -8.71 -9.29
C ILE A 789 -16.01 -9.17 -8.99
N SER A 790 -15.30 -9.60 -10.03
CA SER A 790 -13.89 -9.99 -9.94
C SER A 790 -13.04 -8.81 -10.40
N VAL A 791 -11.98 -8.47 -9.66
CA VAL A 791 -10.98 -7.53 -10.16
C VAL A 791 -10.31 -8.10 -11.41
N LEU A 792 -9.81 -7.23 -12.27
CA LEU A 792 -8.87 -7.66 -13.30
C LEU A 792 -7.61 -8.22 -12.65
N PRO A 793 -7.08 -9.35 -13.15
CA PRO A 793 -5.74 -9.79 -12.79
C PRO A 793 -4.72 -8.66 -12.96
N THR A 794 -4.01 -8.34 -11.88
CA THR A 794 -3.16 -7.15 -11.80
C THR A 794 -1.79 -7.52 -11.23
N LEU A 795 -0.73 -7.09 -11.91
CA LEU A 795 0.63 -7.04 -11.37
C LEU A 795 1.05 -5.58 -11.26
N LEU A 796 1.41 -5.14 -10.06
CA LEU A 796 2.26 -3.97 -9.88
C LEU A 796 3.71 -4.45 -9.91
N PHE A 797 4.51 -3.90 -10.80
CA PHE A 797 5.96 -4.08 -10.77
C PHE A 797 6.63 -2.78 -10.33
N THR A 798 7.43 -2.84 -9.27
CA THR A 798 8.25 -1.71 -8.83
C THR A 798 9.69 -1.96 -9.23
N ALA A 799 10.31 -1.03 -9.96
CA ALA A 799 11.72 -1.10 -10.28
C ALA A 799 12.50 -0.07 -9.45
N THR A 800 13.64 -0.49 -8.91
CA THR A 800 14.59 0.40 -8.23
C THR A 800 15.99 0.19 -8.76
N GLY A 801 16.79 1.26 -8.80
CA GLY A 801 18.15 1.18 -9.31
C GLY A 801 19.02 2.34 -8.87
N ILE A 802 20.31 2.06 -8.75
CA ILE A 802 21.31 3.05 -8.31
C ILE A 802 21.51 4.09 -9.42
N VAL A 803 21.39 5.37 -9.07
CA VAL A 803 21.76 6.50 -9.93
C VAL A 803 23.16 6.95 -9.51
N ARG A 804 24.17 6.70 -10.34
CA ARG A 804 25.58 6.99 -9.99
C ARG A 804 25.87 8.49 -9.82
N ASP A 805 25.17 9.34 -10.54
CA ASP A 805 25.29 10.79 -10.46
C ASP A 805 23.94 11.46 -10.79
N ILE A 806 23.20 11.84 -9.74
CA ILE A 806 21.89 12.50 -9.84
C ILE A 806 21.92 13.82 -10.64
N THR A 807 23.10 14.44 -10.82
CA THR A 807 23.22 15.70 -11.59
C THR A 807 23.11 15.48 -13.10
N LYS A 808 23.04 14.22 -13.54
CA LYS A 808 22.86 13.81 -14.93
C LYS A 808 21.45 13.35 -15.24
N THR A 809 20.58 13.16 -14.23
CA THR A 809 19.18 12.79 -14.42
C THR A 809 18.51 13.75 -15.41
N VAL A 810 17.71 13.18 -16.29
CA VAL A 810 16.99 13.91 -17.34
C VAL A 810 15.51 13.95 -16.97
N SER A 811 14.86 15.07 -17.24
CA SER A 811 13.41 15.21 -17.06
C SER A 811 12.66 15.01 -18.38
N PHE A 812 11.38 14.68 -18.32
CA PHE A 812 10.55 14.35 -19.47
C PHE A 812 10.22 15.49 -20.44
N TYR A 813 10.08 16.73 -19.94
CA TYR A 813 9.51 17.85 -20.69
C TYR A 813 10.48 18.61 -21.60
N PHE A 814 9.95 19.22 -22.66
CA PHE A 814 10.71 20.02 -23.62
C PHE A 814 11.28 21.30 -23.00
N LYS A 815 12.56 21.59 -23.25
CA LYS A 815 13.27 22.67 -22.52
C LYS A 815 13.29 24.00 -23.25
N LYS A 816 13.49 23.96 -24.57
CA LYS A 816 13.64 25.14 -25.41
C LYS A 816 13.27 24.80 -26.86
N PRO A 817 13.02 25.80 -27.71
CA PRO A 817 12.78 25.61 -29.14
C PRO A 817 13.98 25.05 -29.91
N GLU A 818 13.73 24.57 -31.12
CA GLU A 818 14.73 24.07 -32.09
C GLU A 818 15.55 22.83 -31.63
N GLN A 819 15.10 22.13 -30.60
CA GLN A 819 15.58 20.81 -30.23
C GLN A 819 14.97 19.75 -31.15
N LEU A 820 15.77 18.75 -31.52
CA LEU A 820 15.36 17.66 -32.39
C LEU A 820 14.57 16.64 -31.57
N ILE A 821 13.42 16.20 -32.08
CA ILE A 821 12.53 15.24 -31.43
C ILE A 821 12.70 13.88 -32.11
N TYR A 822 12.97 12.85 -31.31
CA TYR A 822 13.07 11.46 -31.75
C TYR A 822 12.17 10.54 -30.91
N VAL A 823 11.73 9.45 -31.52
CA VAL A 823 11.25 8.27 -30.79
C VAL A 823 12.26 7.14 -30.97
N ILE A 824 12.71 6.57 -29.86
CA ILE A 824 13.51 5.35 -29.83
C ILE A 824 12.55 4.18 -29.60
N GLY A 825 12.63 3.13 -30.41
CA GLY A 825 11.74 1.96 -30.38
C GLY A 825 10.68 1.96 -31.48
N ASP A 826 10.25 0.77 -31.90
CA ASP A 826 9.26 0.60 -32.99
C ASP A 826 7.83 0.81 -32.50
N THR A 827 7.01 1.49 -33.29
CA THR A 827 5.54 1.48 -33.11
C THR A 827 4.94 0.30 -33.89
N ARG A 828 3.94 -0.37 -33.31
CA ARG A 828 3.24 -1.49 -33.96
C ARG A 828 1.73 -1.27 -33.96
N ALA A 829 1.01 -2.12 -34.69
CA ALA A 829 -0.45 -2.09 -34.79
C ALA A 829 -1.11 -2.73 -33.55
N GLU A 830 -0.83 -2.19 -32.37
CA GLU A 830 -1.19 -2.74 -31.07
C GLU A 830 -2.07 -1.73 -30.32
N LEU A 831 -3.36 -1.71 -30.65
CA LEU A 831 -4.36 -0.85 -30.01
C LEU A 831 -5.30 -1.62 -29.08
N GLY A 832 -5.23 -2.96 -29.05
CA GLY A 832 -6.07 -3.78 -28.19
C GLY A 832 -5.85 -3.42 -26.72
N ALA A 833 -6.95 -3.20 -25.99
CA ALA A 833 -6.93 -2.71 -24.60
C ALA A 833 -6.23 -1.36 -24.37
N SER A 834 -5.90 -0.58 -25.40
CA SER A 834 -5.37 0.77 -25.20
C SER A 834 -6.42 1.71 -24.60
N GLU A 835 -5.99 2.79 -23.95
CA GLU A 835 -6.92 3.83 -23.48
C GLU A 835 -7.74 4.43 -24.64
N TYR A 836 -7.17 4.46 -25.85
CA TYR A 836 -7.89 4.88 -27.05
C TYR A 836 -9.02 3.92 -27.43
N PHE A 837 -8.78 2.61 -27.43
CA PHE A 837 -9.84 1.62 -27.72
C PHE A 837 -10.86 1.50 -26.59
N GLU A 838 -10.43 1.59 -25.33
CA GLU A 838 -11.35 1.63 -24.19
C GLU A 838 -12.25 2.88 -24.23
N MET A 839 -11.72 4.04 -24.65
CA MET A 839 -12.51 5.25 -24.88
C MET A 839 -13.60 5.07 -25.95
N LEU A 840 -13.31 4.28 -26.98
CA LEU A 840 -14.22 3.99 -28.08
C LEU A 840 -15.11 2.76 -27.82
N ASN A 841 -14.98 2.12 -26.65
CA ASN A 841 -15.63 0.86 -26.32
C ASN A 841 -15.35 -0.29 -27.32
N ILE A 842 -14.15 -0.32 -27.90
CA ILE A 842 -13.69 -1.42 -28.76
C ILE A 842 -13.02 -2.48 -27.87
N LYS A 843 -13.47 -3.74 -27.97
CA LYS A 843 -13.06 -4.84 -27.06
C LYS A 843 -12.19 -5.90 -27.76
N GLU A 844 -11.77 -5.60 -28.98
CA GLU A 844 -10.90 -6.43 -29.81
C GLU A 844 -9.59 -5.68 -30.13
N GLY A 845 -8.66 -6.35 -30.81
CA GLY A 845 -7.37 -5.79 -31.20
C GLY A 845 -6.21 -6.66 -30.75
N ALA A 846 -5.01 -6.35 -31.25
CA ALA A 846 -3.78 -6.93 -30.75
C ALA A 846 -3.33 -6.16 -29.49
N VAL A 847 -3.13 -6.88 -28.39
CA VAL A 847 -2.60 -6.31 -27.14
C VAL A 847 -1.12 -5.93 -27.34
N PRO A 848 -0.63 -4.82 -26.77
CA PRO A 848 0.78 -4.46 -26.82
C PRO A 848 1.70 -5.56 -26.28
N LYS A 849 2.79 -5.86 -27.02
CA LYS A 849 3.68 -6.98 -26.70
C LYS A 849 5.11 -6.54 -26.41
N VAL A 850 5.71 -7.06 -25.34
CA VAL A 850 7.17 -6.95 -25.17
C VAL A 850 7.82 -8.02 -26.05
N LEU A 851 8.48 -7.59 -27.13
CA LEU A 851 9.14 -8.48 -28.09
C LEU A 851 10.65 -8.31 -27.97
N ASN A 852 11.39 -9.41 -28.04
CA ASN A 852 12.85 -9.46 -28.00
C ASN A 852 13.45 -8.66 -26.82
N PRO A 853 13.07 -8.97 -25.56
CA PRO A 853 13.48 -8.18 -24.40
C PRO A 853 15.00 -8.06 -24.27
N GLU A 854 15.78 -9.05 -24.70
CA GLU A 854 17.25 -8.97 -24.70
C GLU A 854 17.77 -7.87 -25.64
N GLU A 855 17.19 -7.71 -26.84
CA GLU A 855 17.54 -6.61 -27.75
C GLU A 855 17.12 -5.27 -27.18
N THR A 856 15.92 -5.19 -26.58
CA THR A 856 15.44 -3.99 -25.91
C THR A 856 16.37 -3.56 -24.78
N PHE A 857 16.87 -4.50 -23.98
CA PHE A 857 17.77 -4.18 -22.88
C PHE A 857 19.10 -3.60 -23.36
N LEU A 858 19.63 -4.06 -24.51
CA LEU A 858 20.80 -3.46 -25.13
C LEU A 858 20.54 -2.00 -25.55
N VAL A 859 19.33 -1.67 -25.98
CA VAL A 859 18.92 -0.28 -26.26
C VAL A 859 18.85 0.52 -24.95
N TYR A 860 18.27 -0.03 -23.88
CA TYR A 860 18.26 0.62 -22.57
C TYR A 860 19.66 0.92 -22.03
N LYS A 861 20.62 0.01 -22.19
CA LYS A 861 22.02 0.28 -21.85
C LYS A 861 22.62 1.43 -22.65
N LYS A 862 22.28 1.56 -23.94
CA LYS A 862 22.70 2.70 -24.75
C LYS A 862 22.05 4.01 -24.30
N ILE A 863 20.78 3.98 -23.89
CA ILE A 863 20.08 5.15 -23.36
C ILE A 863 20.71 5.62 -22.04
N ALA A 864 21.00 4.70 -21.11
CA ALA A 864 21.75 5.02 -19.90
C ALA A 864 23.10 5.69 -20.23
N LYS A 865 23.82 5.21 -21.26
CA LYS A 865 25.06 5.82 -21.75
C LYS A 865 24.85 7.22 -22.37
N LEU A 866 23.74 7.46 -23.07
CA LEU A 866 23.39 8.80 -23.57
C LEU A 866 23.18 9.79 -22.41
N ILE A 867 22.52 9.36 -21.34
CA ILE A 867 22.28 10.15 -20.13
C ILE A 867 23.61 10.42 -19.41
N GLU A 868 24.45 9.39 -19.25
CA GLU A 868 25.77 9.50 -18.65
C GLU A 868 26.66 10.56 -19.35
N LYS A 869 26.55 10.63 -20.68
CA LYS A 869 27.22 11.61 -21.56
C LYS A 869 26.51 12.95 -21.69
N ARG A 870 25.35 13.15 -21.04
CA ARG A 870 24.51 14.35 -21.14
C ARG A 870 24.12 14.70 -22.58
N LEU A 871 23.80 13.69 -23.40
CA LEU A 871 23.42 13.87 -24.80
C LEU A 871 21.91 14.12 -24.98
N LEU A 872 21.10 13.59 -24.07
CA LEU A 872 19.66 13.85 -24.04
C LEU A 872 19.36 15.14 -23.28
N VAL A 873 18.39 15.90 -23.78
CA VAL A 873 17.89 17.11 -23.11
C VAL A 873 16.58 16.82 -22.37
N SER A 874 15.74 15.98 -22.95
CA SER A 874 14.58 15.40 -22.30
C SER A 874 14.39 13.94 -22.73
N ALA A 875 13.77 13.13 -21.88
CA ALA A 875 13.42 11.74 -22.15
C ALA A 875 12.14 11.40 -21.38
N HIS A 876 11.12 10.92 -22.08
CA HIS A 876 9.81 10.57 -21.55
C HIS A 876 9.39 9.21 -22.09
N ASP A 877 8.79 8.40 -21.24
CA ASP A 877 8.27 7.11 -21.65
C ASP A 877 6.97 7.25 -22.48
N LEU A 878 6.56 6.19 -23.18
CA LEU A 878 5.27 6.13 -23.89
C LEU A 878 4.45 4.99 -23.28
N SER A 879 3.40 5.34 -22.55
CA SER A 879 2.48 4.43 -21.88
C SER A 879 1.03 4.71 -22.32
N ASP A 880 0.15 5.10 -21.39
CA ASP A 880 -1.28 5.32 -21.60
C ASP A 880 -1.54 6.41 -22.65
N GLY A 881 -2.23 6.03 -23.73
CA GLY A 881 -2.53 6.94 -24.85
C GLY A 881 -1.39 7.20 -25.84
N GLY A 882 -0.25 6.53 -25.65
CA GLY A 882 0.84 6.45 -26.62
C GLY A 882 1.54 7.77 -26.93
N LEU A 883 2.04 7.91 -28.16
CA LEU A 883 2.84 9.05 -28.59
C LEU A 883 2.11 10.39 -28.44
N SER A 884 0.79 10.40 -28.65
CA SER A 884 -0.02 11.61 -28.60
C SER A 884 -0.06 12.26 -27.22
N VAL A 885 -0.18 11.44 -26.16
CA VAL A 885 -0.19 11.89 -24.77
C VAL A 885 1.22 12.31 -24.35
N ALA A 886 2.24 11.48 -24.59
CA ALA A 886 3.63 11.79 -24.25
C ALA A 886 4.11 13.11 -24.89
N LEU A 887 3.75 13.39 -26.16
CA LEU A 887 4.04 14.67 -26.81
C LEU A 887 3.33 15.84 -26.13
N SER A 888 2.07 15.66 -25.75
CA SER A 888 1.26 16.69 -25.11
C SER A 888 1.84 17.03 -23.74
N GLU A 889 2.07 16.01 -22.91
CA GLU A 889 2.65 16.14 -21.58
C GLU A 889 4.01 16.82 -21.62
N ALA A 890 4.92 16.36 -22.49
CA ALA A 890 6.24 16.97 -22.61
C ALA A 890 6.18 18.43 -23.09
N ALA A 891 5.28 18.75 -24.04
CA ALA A 891 5.16 20.10 -24.60
C ALA A 891 4.56 21.10 -23.61
N PHE A 892 3.40 20.80 -23.03
CA PHE A 892 2.70 21.74 -22.13
C PHE A 892 3.37 21.87 -20.76
N SER A 893 4.16 20.89 -20.34
CA SER A 893 4.93 20.96 -19.08
C SER A 893 6.21 21.78 -19.28
N GLY A 894 6.71 21.82 -20.51
CA GLY A 894 7.83 22.67 -20.91
C GLY A 894 7.45 24.08 -21.37
N ASN A 895 6.15 24.37 -21.52
CA ASN A 895 5.64 25.56 -22.21
C ASN A 895 6.38 25.80 -23.55
N THR A 896 6.57 24.72 -24.31
CA THR A 896 7.35 24.70 -25.56
C THR A 896 6.60 23.84 -26.57
N GLY A 897 6.20 24.42 -27.70
CA GLY A 897 5.46 23.71 -28.75
C GLY A 897 6.29 22.66 -29.48
N ALA A 898 5.63 21.94 -30.37
CA ALA A 898 6.29 20.94 -31.22
C ALA A 898 5.65 20.89 -32.60
N GLU A 899 6.49 20.71 -33.62
CA GLU A 899 6.07 20.39 -34.97
C GLU A 899 6.74 19.08 -35.39
N ILE A 900 5.92 18.05 -35.61
CA ILE A 900 6.39 16.72 -35.95
C ILE A 900 5.68 16.14 -37.18
N SER A 901 6.33 15.17 -37.83
CA SER A 901 5.78 14.32 -38.88
C SER A 901 5.79 12.84 -38.44
N LEU A 902 4.68 12.16 -38.70
CA LEU A 902 4.51 10.73 -38.48
C LEU A 902 5.07 9.88 -39.64
N ASP A 903 5.64 10.50 -40.67
CA ASP A 903 6.10 9.80 -41.87
C ASP A 903 7.35 8.95 -41.62
N ALA A 904 8.13 9.29 -40.59
CA ALA A 904 9.27 8.48 -40.16
C ALA A 904 8.83 7.16 -39.51
N ILE A 905 7.65 7.13 -38.90
CA ILE A 905 7.08 5.92 -38.30
C ILE A 905 6.46 5.07 -39.42
N SER A 906 6.69 3.75 -39.40
CA SER A 906 6.31 2.76 -40.43
C SER A 906 5.11 3.16 -41.31
N SER A 907 5.31 3.18 -42.62
CA SER A 907 4.27 3.53 -43.61
C SER A 907 3.12 2.51 -43.67
N HIS A 908 3.28 1.33 -43.07
CA HIS A 908 2.24 0.31 -42.98
C HIS A 908 1.21 0.56 -41.88
N LEU A 909 1.49 1.51 -40.99
CA LEU A 909 0.59 1.86 -39.89
C LEU A 909 -0.36 2.99 -40.28
N SER A 910 -1.58 2.92 -39.78
CA SER A 910 -2.55 4.00 -39.86
C SER A 910 -2.13 5.17 -38.96
N VAL A 911 -2.74 6.35 -39.16
CA VAL A 911 -2.47 7.53 -38.31
C VAL A 911 -2.84 7.25 -36.85
N GLU A 912 -3.96 6.57 -36.61
CA GLU A 912 -4.39 6.16 -35.26
C GLU A 912 -3.39 5.21 -34.58
N GLU A 913 -2.88 4.21 -35.30
CA GLU A 913 -1.86 3.28 -34.76
C GLU A 913 -0.57 4.03 -34.40
N LYS A 914 -0.15 5.00 -35.24
CA LYS A 914 1.06 5.81 -34.98
C LYS A 914 0.92 6.73 -33.77
N LEU A 915 -0.28 7.28 -33.54
CA LEU A 915 -0.55 8.25 -32.47
C LEU A 915 -0.85 7.59 -31.12
N PHE A 916 -1.67 6.55 -31.12
CA PHE A 916 -2.34 6.05 -29.92
C PHE A 916 -1.95 4.63 -29.53
N SER A 917 -1.18 3.90 -30.35
CA SER A 917 -0.68 2.60 -29.91
C SER A 917 0.19 2.78 -28.66
N GLU A 918 0.00 1.88 -27.71
CA GLU A 918 0.70 1.80 -26.43
C GLU A 918 1.81 0.74 -26.48
N THR A 919 2.34 0.46 -27.68
CA THR A 919 3.51 -0.43 -27.86
C THR A 919 4.61 -0.11 -26.83
N PRO A 920 5.09 -1.12 -26.08
CA PRO A 920 6.12 -0.95 -25.04
C PRO A 920 7.49 -0.62 -25.64
N SER A 921 8.46 -0.37 -24.76
CA SER A 921 9.87 -0.16 -25.10
C SER A 921 10.16 1.05 -25.99
N ARG A 922 9.29 2.07 -25.93
CA ARG A 922 9.46 3.33 -26.67
C ARG A 922 9.76 4.53 -25.77
N ILE A 923 10.67 5.39 -26.18
CA ILE A 923 11.03 6.61 -25.43
C ILE A 923 11.03 7.80 -26.38
N LEU A 924 10.30 8.85 -26.00
CA LEU A 924 10.33 10.16 -26.65
C LEU A 924 11.53 10.95 -26.09
N VAL A 925 12.46 11.35 -26.95
CA VAL A 925 13.64 12.10 -26.53
C VAL A 925 13.80 13.41 -27.30
N THR A 926 14.41 14.39 -26.65
CA THR A 926 14.93 15.58 -27.33
C THR A 926 16.45 15.67 -27.27
N VAL A 927 17.04 16.13 -28.36
CA VAL A 927 18.48 16.27 -28.53
C VAL A 927 18.81 17.66 -29.06
N ASP A 928 19.84 18.29 -28.50
CA ASP A 928 20.36 19.55 -29.05
C ASP A 928 21.00 19.27 -30.42
N LYS A 929 20.69 20.11 -31.42
CA LYS A 929 21.18 19.95 -32.81
C LYS A 929 22.70 19.74 -32.91
N ALA A 930 23.47 20.42 -32.05
CA ALA A 930 24.92 20.30 -32.00
C ALA A 930 25.45 18.95 -31.51
N LYS A 931 24.62 18.17 -30.80
CA LYS A 931 24.95 16.84 -30.26
C LYS A 931 24.34 15.69 -31.06
N ASN A 932 23.63 15.99 -32.15
CA ASN A 932 22.85 15.01 -32.89
C ASN A 932 23.71 13.87 -33.48
N GLU A 933 24.86 14.20 -34.06
CA GLU A 933 25.77 13.19 -34.63
C GLU A 933 26.30 12.25 -33.56
N GLU A 934 26.70 12.77 -32.39
CA GLU A 934 27.16 11.95 -31.28
C GLU A 934 26.02 11.08 -30.69
N PHE A 935 24.82 11.64 -30.58
CA PHE A 935 23.63 10.90 -30.18
C PHE A 935 23.40 9.69 -31.10
N LEU A 936 23.34 9.91 -32.42
CA LEU A 936 23.13 8.85 -33.42
C LEU A 936 24.27 7.81 -33.41
N GLN A 937 25.51 8.24 -33.18
CA GLN A 937 26.66 7.35 -33.06
C GLN A 937 26.53 6.40 -31.84
N VAL A 938 26.02 6.89 -30.71
CA VAL A 938 25.89 6.09 -29.48
C VAL A 938 24.68 5.15 -29.54
N ILE A 939 23.52 5.65 -29.95
CA ILE A 939 22.28 4.85 -29.99
C ILE A 939 22.24 3.88 -31.19
N GLY A 940 22.80 4.31 -32.32
CA GLY A 940 22.65 3.64 -33.61
C GLY A 940 21.32 3.99 -34.28
N GLU A 941 21.24 3.86 -35.60
CA GLU A 941 20.06 4.31 -36.37
C GLU A 941 18.90 3.29 -36.40
N LYS A 942 19.15 2.02 -36.02
CA LYS A 942 18.11 0.98 -35.98
C LYS A 942 17.04 1.38 -34.96
N ASN A 943 15.79 1.46 -35.42
CA ASN A 943 14.60 1.73 -34.61
C ASN A 943 14.66 3.10 -33.88
N VAL A 944 15.29 4.09 -34.51
CA VAL A 944 15.35 5.48 -34.03
C VAL A 944 14.76 6.40 -35.08
N PHE A 945 13.64 7.03 -34.74
CA PHE A 945 12.79 7.75 -35.69
C PHE A 945 12.82 9.25 -35.41
N PHE A 946 13.35 10.03 -36.36
CA PHE A 946 13.31 11.50 -36.29
C PHE A 946 11.90 11.99 -36.60
N LEU A 947 11.26 12.66 -35.65
CA LEU A 947 9.89 13.16 -35.81
C LEU A 947 9.83 14.62 -36.23
N GLY A 948 10.75 15.46 -35.78
CA GLY A 948 10.70 16.89 -36.06
C GLY A 948 11.41 17.71 -34.99
N LYS A 949 10.82 18.83 -34.59
CA LYS A 949 11.46 19.75 -33.64
C LYS A 949 10.50 20.44 -32.69
N THR A 950 11.01 20.81 -31.53
CA THR A 950 10.35 21.73 -30.60
C THR A 950 10.29 23.13 -31.21
N THR A 951 9.26 23.92 -30.88
CA THR A 951 9.04 25.28 -31.41
C THR A 951 8.79 26.29 -30.30
N ALA A 952 8.91 27.59 -30.62
CA ALA A 952 8.64 28.68 -29.68
C ALA A 952 7.14 29.00 -29.53
N HIS A 953 6.28 28.36 -30.32
CA HIS A 953 4.85 28.64 -30.35
C HIS A 953 4.10 27.79 -29.34
N ASP A 954 2.95 28.27 -28.87
CA ASP A 954 2.04 27.56 -27.97
C ASP A 954 1.18 26.53 -28.72
N MET A 955 1.79 25.74 -29.61
CA MET A 955 1.08 24.82 -30.51
C MET A 955 1.75 23.44 -30.55
N LEU A 956 0.93 22.40 -30.53
CA LEU A 956 1.27 21.04 -30.91
C LEU A 956 0.76 20.78 -32.33
N VAL A 957 1.68 20.61 -33.28
CA VAL A 957 1.38 20.37 -34.69
C VAL A 957 1.91 19.00 -35.11
N VAL A 958 1.01 18.11 -35.52
CA VAL A 958 1.37 16.77 -36.02
C VAL A 958 0.91 16.62 -37.46
N LYS A 959 1.82 16.18 -38.33
CA LYS A 959 1.58 15.96 -39.76
C LYS A 959 1.66 14.48 -40.13
N SER A 960 0.88 14.09 -41.13
CA SER A 960 1.04 12.83 -41.86
C SER A 960 0.96 13.14 -43.36
N GLY A 961 2.07 12.92 -44.07
CA GLY A 961 2.29 13.46 -45.39
C GLY A 961 2.09 14.98 -45.42
N SER A 962 1.27 15.46 -46.36
CA SER A 962 0.93 16.88 -46.47
C SER A 962 -0.20 17.34 -45.53
N LYS A 963 -0.86 16.42 -44.82
CA LYS A 963 -2.03 16.73 -43.99
C LYS A 963 -1.61 16.99 -42.54
N THR A 964 -2.04 18.11 -41.98
CA THR A 964 -2.01 18.33 -40.52
C THR A 964 -3.15 17.54 -39.88
N VAL A 965 -2.79 16.62 -38.98
CA VAL A 965 -3.74 15.73 -38.30
C VAL A 965 -4.06 16.19 -36.87
N ILE A 966 -3.12 16.85 -36.20
CA ILE A 966 -3.33 17.53 -34.91
C ILE A 966 -2.78 18.96 -35.03
N ASN A 967 -3.53 19.94 -34.54
CA ASN A 967 -3.14 21.34 -34.48
C ASN A 967 -3.83 22.02 -33.29
N GLU A 968 -3.26 21.86 -32.10
CA GLU A 968 -3.89 22.25 -30.84
C GLU A 968 -3.02 23.19 -30.01
N LYS A 969 -3.68 24.05 -29.23
CA LYS A 969 -2.99 24.94 -28.28
C LYS A 969 -2.59 24.17 -27.03
N LEU A 970 -1.36 24.34 -26.56
CA LEU A 970 -0.90 23.62 -25.37
C LEU A 970 -1.71 24.02 -24.13
N SER A 971 -2.07 25.30 -24.01
CA SER A 971 -2.89 25.80 -22.90
C SER A 971 -4.25 25.10 -22.79
N GLU A 972 -4.87 24.77 -23.93
CA GLU A 972 -6.18 24.10 -23.96
C GLU A 972 -6.03 22.62 -23.58
N LEU A 973 -5.04 21.93 -24.15
CA LEU A 973 -4.73 20.54 -23.80
C LEU A 973 -4.41 20.40 -22.31
N LYS A 974 -3.55 21.28 -21.78
CA LYS A 974 -3.18 21.31 -20.36
C LYS A 974 -4.38 21.59 -19.46
N SER A 975 -5.27 22.50 -19.86
CA SER A 975 -6.47 22.81 -19.09
C SER A 975 -7.43 21.62 -19.01
N ILE A 976 -7.60 20.86 -20.10
CA ILE A 976 -8.41 19.64 -20.08
C ILE A 976 -7.76 18.61 -19.16
N TRP A 977 -6.47 18.32 -19.38
CA TRP A 977 -5.71 17.34 -18.61
C TRP A 977 -5.69 17.63 -17.11
N LYS A 978 -5.51 18.90 -16.68
CA LYS A 978 -5.46 19.27 -15.25
C LYS A 978 -6.80 19.16 -14.53
N ASN A 979 -7.91 19.46 -15.20
CA ASN A 979 -9.19 19.67 -14.52
C ASN A 979 -10.13 18.45 -14.56
N SER A 980 -9.81 17.41 -15.33
CA SER A 980 -10.71 16.26 -15.52
C SER A 980 -10.82 15.30 -14.33
N LEU A 981 -9.85 15.26 -13.40
CA LEU A 981 -9.89 14.40 -12.20
C LEU A 981 -10.04 15.20 -10.89
N THR A 982 -10.73 16.35 -10.94
CA THR A 982 -11.02 17.16 -9.75
C THR A 982 -12.46 16.94 -9.29
N PHE A 983 -12.65 16.40 -8.08
CA PHE A 983 -13.97 16.16 -7.49
C PHE A 983 -13.96 16.34 -5.97
#